data_AF-A0A9P9XB66-F1
#
_entry.id   AF-A0A9P9XB66-F1
#
_cell.length_a   1.000
_cell.length_b   1.000
_cell.length_c   1.000
_cell.angle_alpha   90.00
_cell.angle_beta   90.00
_cell.angle_gamma   90.00
#
_symmetry.space_group_name_H-M   'P 1'
#
loop_
_entity.id
_entity.type
_entity.pdbx_description
1 polymer ?
#
loop_
_entity_poly.entity_id
_entity_poly.type
_entity_poly.pdbx_seq_one_letter_code
_entity_poly.pdbx_strand_id
1 'polypeptide(L)'
;MAPMMARLLHFALLLFSSSALLVSTASTTDPNPARPWEAYINSPSTRTVLPQRIHAVSGPANVTTSADDGSFVLTLQPGGQVSLDFGYVGGLLSMMAESNNTSSSPSNSSEPHFSLAFAESPAFVREISDDTGATPTQDYDKALSVTIPASSSTTPYAYTMPKERFRGGFKYLTLHAFRSVTITSIICHLAYSPSQPNPSLWAGHFHTPDDDLLTRIWHAGVFTAQTNIAPPNTSRWLPQVKPGWAYNATLGVEGPMLLDGAKRDRAVWPGDLGIAGTTAYLGLGDAGLESVFFALDTMFLYQNASTGQLPFAGPTTGSWRRGAKSDTYHAWTLIACFNYAIFTRDEAWVDGRWGNITAGASHILRAIDASSGIGLAEQVETNDWARLGGGGYNSALNALNYHALSSLASLAADTATDSNDRGERATTWTAAAAKLKTAYNAVLWDASASRYRDNETAAGALLFPQDGNALALQYNLTTSPAQASSLSAALLRNWNAIGPVTPELPDTISPFISSIEVLAHFAARKPRRGLRLMRRTWGYMLDSPLMTGTTLVEGMSANGSLYYRSQRGYNYDAAYTSLSHSWSTGPTQALTFKVVGLEVVGWGRWRFEPQMGDLRRAEAGWRDGKGGEYGAVVVVEGGGDGDDDGQGREGVLEAEILTPNGTEGVLEIPYCEVLFVDGEKWDGGRLQGGRTKVRGEGCRVSC
;
A
#
# COMPACT_ATOMS: atom_id res chain seq x y z
N MET A 1 37.78 19.08 44.08
CA MET A 1 38.31 18.68 45.40
C MET A 1 37.15 18.16 46.22
N ALA A 2 37.20 16.88 46.58
CA ALA A 2 36.29 16.27 47.57
C ALA A 2 36.62 16.78 48.99
N PRO A 3 35.78 16.47 50.00
CA PRO A 3 35.97 15.22 50.77
C PRO A 3 34.67 14.41 50.92
N MET A 4 34.67 13.07 50.74
CA MET A 4 34.96 12.01 51.74
C MET A 4 33.91 11.94 52.88
N MET A 5 33.43 10.78 53.38
CA MET A 5 33.42 9.36 53.03
C MET A 5 32.77 8.63 54.23
N ALA A 6 31.88 7.65 54.01
CA ALA A 6 31.66 6.44 54.84
C ALA A 6 30.55 5.59 54.15
N ARG A 7 30.81 4.51 53.40
CA ARG A 7 31.20 3.11 53.75
C ARG A 7 30.20 2.44 54.73
N LEU A 8 29.68 1.22 54.56
CA LEU A 8 29.89 0.09 53.61
C LEU A 8 28.80 -1.01 53.86
N LEU A 9 28.50 -1.79 52.80
CA LEU A 9 28.20 -3.24 52.75
C LEU A 9 26.96 -3.84 53.46
N HIS A 10 26.04 -4.45 52.69
CA HIS A 10 26.01 -5.91 52.43
C HIS A 10 24.99 -6.32 51.33
N PHE A 11 25.38 -7.37 50.62
CA PHE A 11 24.73 -8.11 49.52
C PHE A 11 23.29 -8.61 49.79
N ALA A 12 22.46 -8.63 48.74
CA ALA A 12 21.66 -9.80 48.36
C ALA A 12 21.08 -9.63 46.94
N LEU A 13 21.61 -10.41 45.98
CA LEU A 13 20.89 -10.82 44.79
C LEU A 13 19.67 -11.63 45.24
N LEU A 14 18.47 -11.27 44.77
CA LEU A 14 17.35 -12.21 44.66
C LEU A 14 16.69 -12.04 43.30
N LEU A 15 16.96 -13.06 42.48
CA LEU A 15 16.20 -13.44 41.30
C LEU A 15 14.72 -13.57 41.65
N PHE A 16 13.85 -12.90 40.89
CA PHE A 16 12.50 -13.38 40.64
C PHE A 16 12.33 -13.57 39.15
N SER A 17 12.72 -14.77 38.73
CA SER A 17 12.19 -15.47 37.57
C SER A 17 10.68 -15.62 37.74
N SER A 18 9.91 -15.01 36.85
CA SER A 18 8.52 -15.39 36.57
C SER A 18 8.36 -15.39 35.06
N SER A 19 8.90 -16.43 34.45
CA SER A 19 8.60 -16.82 33.08
C SER A 19 7.16 -17.34 33.04
N ALA A 20 6.19 -16.43 32.89
CA ALA A 20 4.87 -16.79 32.42
C ALA A 20 4.98 -16.97 30.90
N LEU A 21 5.08 -18.22 30.45
CA LEU A 21 4.85 -18.58 29.06
C LEU A 21 3.42 -18.17 28.69
N LEU A 22 3.29 -17.02 28.04
CA LEU A 22 2.11 -16.67 27.28
C LEU A 22 2.15 -17.50 25.99
N VAL A 23 1.23 -18.43 25.87
CA VAL A 23 0.93 -19.13 24.62
C VAL A 23 0.37 -18.09 23.66
N SER A 24 1.24 -17.59 22.79
CA SER A 24 0.84 -16.94 21.55
C SER A 24 0.09 -17.97 20.71
N THR A 25 -1.14 -17.67 20.30
CA THR A 25 -1.83 -18.43 19.25
C THR A 25 -1.39 -18.00 17.85
N ALA A 26 -0.14 -17.54 17.70
CA ALA A 26 0.59 -17.73 16.45
C ALA A 26 0.77 -19.24 16.26
N SER A 27 0.52 -19.74 15.05
CA SER A 27 0.77 -21.12 14.66
C SER A 27 2.16 -21.58 15.16
N THR A 28 2.21 -22.40 16.21
CA THR A 28 3.46 -22.98 16.75
C THR A 28 3.91 -24.18 15.93
N THR A 29 3.73 -24.11 14.62
CA THR A 29 4.50 -24.93 13.69
C THR A 29 5.84 -24.20 13.53
N ASP A 30 6.94 -24.87 13.86
CA ASP A 30 8.27 -24.40 13.43
C ASP A 30 8.16 -23.95 11.96
N PRO A 31 8.75 -22.79 11.58
CA PRO A 31 8.63 -22.29 10.22
C PRO A 31 9.02 -23.41 9.27
N ASN A 32 8.12 -23.75 8.35
CA ASN A 32 8.42 -24.76 7.34
C ASN A 32 9.68 -24.29 6.59
N PRO A 33 10.81 -25.00 6.64
CA PRO A 33 12.04 -24.55 5.98
C PRO A 33 11.88 -24.38 4.47
N ALA A 34 10.87 -25.03 3.87
CA ALA A 34 10.51 -24.88 2.46
C ALA A 34 9.59 -23.69 2.17
N ARG A 35 9.01 -23.05 3.20
CA ARG A 35 8.13 -21.87 3.11
C ARG A 35 8.43 -20.84 4.21
N PRO A 36 9.69 -20.36 4.32
CA PRO A 36 10.12 -19.46 5.41
C PRO A 36 9.34 -18.14 5.46
N TRP A 37 8.76 -17.69 4.34
CA TRP A 37 7.93 -16.50 4.26
C TRP A 37 6.64 -16.56 5.09
N GLU A 38 6.14 -17.76 5.43
CA GLU A 38 4.89 -17.91 6.19
C GLU A 38 4.97 -17.25 7.58
N ALA A 39 6.17 -17.13 8.15
CA ALA A 39 6.41 -16.45 9.42
C ALA A 39 6.14 -14.92 9.37
N TYR A 40 6.04 -14.33 8.18
CA TYR A 40 5.84 -12.89 7.97
C TYR A 40 4.38 -12.55 7.62
N ILE A 41 3.49 -13.56 7.55
CA ILE A 41 2.06 -13.34 7.31
C ILE A 41 1.42 -12.74 8.57
N ASN A 42 1.16 -11.43 8.52
CA ASN A 42 0.56 -10.68 9.63
C ASN A 42 -0.95 -10.90 9.76
N SER A 43 -1.59 -11.53 8.78
CA SER A 43 -3.04 -11.73 8.79
C SER A 43 -3.43 -12.94 9.66
N PRO A 44 -4.48 -12.82 10.49
CA PRO A 44 -4.94 -13.92 11.33
C PRO A 44 -5.55 -15.06 10.51
N SER A 45 -5.49 -16.28 11.05
CA SER A 45 -6.02 -17.48 10.40
C SER A 45 -7.55 -17.62 10.49
N THR A 46 -8.21 -16.79 11.29
CA THR A 46 -9.67 -16.80 11.45
C THR A 46 -10.23 -15.37 11.42
N ARG A 47 -11.53 -15.24 11.18
CA ARG A 47 -12.23 -13.95 11.17
C ARG A 47 -12.66 -13.47 12.55
N THR A 48 -12.42 -14.24 13.61
CA THR A 48 -12.73 -13.85 15.00
C THR A 48 -11.42 -13.74 15.77
N VAL A 49 -11.01 -12.50 16.05
CA VAL A 49 -9.69 -12.21 16.60
C VAL A 49 -9.80 -11.75 18.05
N LEU A 50 -9.00 -12.33 18.92
CA LEU A 50 -8.84 -11.92 20.31
C LEU A 50 -7.72 -10.87 20.43
N PRO A 51 -7.75 -9.98 21.44
CA PRO A 51 -6.60 -9.13 21.75
C PRO A 51 -5.36 -9.99 22.06
N GLN A 52 -4.21 -9.60 21.53
CA GLN A 52 -2.96 -10.34 21.67
C GLN A 52 -2.28 -10.05 23.02
N ARG A 53 -2.40 -8.81 23.51
CA ARG A 53 -1.79 -8.38 24.78
C ARG A 53 -2.50 -7.18 25.40
N ILE A 54 -2.25 -6.98 26.69
CA ILE A 54 -2.54 -5.72 27.38
C ILE A 54 -1.45 -4.71 27.01
N HIS A 55 -1.85 -3.58 26.43
CA HIS A 55 -0.94 -2.48 26.12
C HIS A 55 -0.69 -1.60 27.35
N ALA A 56 -1.75 -1.22 28.07
CA ALA A 56 -1.66 -0.38 29.27
C ALA A 56 -2.85 -0.58 30.20
N VAL A 57 -2.63 -0.34 31.50
CA VAL A 57 -3.67 -0.27 32.54
C VAL A 57 -3.46 1.01 33.33
N SER A 58 -4.51 1.79 33.53
CA SER A 58 -4.47 3.04 34.31
C SER A 58 -5.74 3.19 35.16
N GLY A 59 -5.63 3.91 36.26
CA GLY A 59 -6.74 4.08 37.21
C GLY A 59 -7.12 2.77 37.93
N PRO A 60 -8.32 2.72 38.55
CA PRO A 60 -8.77 1.56 39.33
C PRO A 60 -9.29 0.44 38.41
N ALA A 61 -8.37 -0.25 37.74
CA ALA A 61 -8.65 -1.41 36.89
C ALA A 61 -7.75 -2.60 37.25
N ASN A 62 -8.29 -3.80 37.15
CA ASN A 62 -7.57 -5.06 37.34
C ASN A 62 -7.75 -5.95 36.11
N VAL A 63 -6.69 -6.64 35.70
CA VAL A 63 -6.70 -7.57 34.57
C VAL A 63 -6.27 -8.95 35.05
N THR A 64 -7.10 -9.94 34.75
CA THR A 64 -6.77 -11.36 34.95
C THR A 64 -6.99 -12.12 33.64
N THR A 65 -6.63 -13.40 33.62
CA THR A 65 -6.86 -14.30 32.49
C THR A 65 -7.81 -15.42 32.89
N SER A 66 -8.75 -15.76 32.02
CA SER A 66 -9.61 -16.91 32.14
C SER A 66 -8.78 -18.21 32.19
N ALA A 67 -9.11 -19.10 33.10
CA ALA A 67 -8.43 -20.40 33.23
C ALA A 67 -8.81 -21.37 32.10
N ASP A 68 -9.96 -21.15 31.45
CA ASP A 68 -10.51 -22.07 30.45
C ASP A 68 -9.88 -21.87 29.07
N ASP A 69 -9.65 -20.61 28.68
CA ASP A 69 -9.24 -20.24 27.32
C ASP A 69 -8.11 -19.18 27.27
N GLY A 70 -7.61 -18.73 28.43
CA GLY A 70 -6.56 -17.72 28.51
C GLY A 70 -7.00 -16.30 28.15
N SER A 71 -8.29 -16.07 27.85
CA SER A 71 -8.81 -14.76 27.45
C SER A 71 -8.74 -13.74 28.60
N PHE A 72 -8.61 -12.45 28.27
CA PHE A 72 -8.56 -11.40 29.29
C PHE A 72 -9.91 -11.18 29.97
N VAL A 73 -9.88 -11.05 31.29
CA VAL A 73 -11.00 -10.62 32.14
C VAL A 73 -10.63 -9.27 32.73
N LEU A 74 -11.41 -8.24 32.40
CA LEU A 74 -11.15 -6.86 32.81
C LEU A 74 -12.17 -6.47 33.88
N THR A 75 -11.71 -6.12 35.09
CA THR A 75 -12.57 -5.58 36.14
C THR A 75 -12.20 -4.12 36.38
N LEU A 76 -13.10 -3.20 36.03
CA LEU A 76 -12.87 -1.76 36.09
C LEU A 76 -13.84 -1.09 37.05
N GLN A 77 -13.34 -0.17 37.87
CA GLN A 77 -14.14 0.78 38.66
C GLN A 77 -14.24 2.13 37.93
N PRO A 78 -15.10 3.07 38.36
CA PRO A 78 -15.15 4.41 37.76
C PRO A 78 -13.76 5.06 37.65
N GLY A 79 -13.40 5.53 36.45
CA GLY A 79 -12.09 6.09 36.11
C GLY A 79 -11.03 5.05 35.74
N GLY A 80 -11.34 3.76 35.78
CA GLY A 80 -10.44 2.68 35.36
C GLY A 80 -10.37 2.57 33.85
N GLN A 81 -9.17 2.31 33.32
CA GLN A 81 -8.91 2.17 31.90
C GLN A 81 -7.98 0.99 31.61
N VAL A 82 -8.31 0.24 30.56
CA VAL A 82 -7.47 -0.83 30.00
C VAL A 82 -7.36 -0.63 28.51
N SER A 83 -6.14 -0.65 27.98
CA SER A 83 -5.86 -0.61 26.55
C SER A 83 -5.33 -1.95 26.08
N LEU A 84 -5.92 -2.48 25.02
CA LEU A 84 -5.60 -3.77 24.40
C LEU A 84 -4.88 -3.55 23.08
N ASP A 85 -3.95 -4.44 22.72
CA ASP A 85 -3.32 -4.49 21.39
C ASP A 85 -3.76 -5.75 20.66
N PHE A 86 -4.30 -5.57 19.45
CA PHE A 86 -4.82 -6.63 18.59
C PHE A 86 -3.83 -7.09 17.50
N GLY A 87 -2.66 -6.45 17.36
CA GLY A 87 -1.73 -6.75 16.26
C GLY A 87 -2.10 -6.10 14.91
N TYR A 88 -3.16 -5.28 14.89
CA TYR A 88 -3.84 -4.63 13.75
C TYR A 88 -5.00 -5.45 13.16
N VAL A 89 -6.21 -4.89 13.24
CA VAL A 89 -7.49 -5.50 12.81
C VAL A 89 -8.45 -4.43 12.26
N GLY A 90 -9.57 -4.84 11.69
CA GLY A 90 -10.64 -3.94 11.23
C GLY A 90 -11.97 -4.68 11.15
N GLY A 91 -13.01 -4.17 11.83
CA GLY A 91 -14.12 -5.03 12.20
C GLY A 91 -15.19 -4.42 13.10
N LEU A 92 -16.05 -5.32 13.58
CA LEU A 92 -17.02 -5.07 14.65
C LEU A 92 -16.57 -5.79 15.92
N LEU A 93 -16.65 -5.10 17.05
CA LEU A 93 -16.36 -5.71 18.35
C LEU A 93 -17.59 -6.43 18.91
N SER A 94 -17.34 -7.53 19.60
CA SER A 94 -18.31 -8.16 20.50
C SER A 94 -17.64 -8.44 21.86
N MET A 95 -18.39 -8.36 22.95
CA MET A 95 -17.91 -8.69 24.30
C MET A 95 -19.07 -9.02 25.23
N MET A 96 -18.76 -9.64 26.36
CA MET A 96 -19.68 -9.80 27.48
C MET A 96 -19.36 -8.74 28.53
N ALA A 97 -20.39 -8.09 29.07
CA ALA A 97 -20.26 -7.05 30.09
C ALA A 97 -21.22 -7.30 31.26
N GLU A 98 -20.71 -7.17 32.48
CA GLU A 98 -21.46 -7.36 33.72
C GLU A 98 -21.30 -6.15 34.63
N SER A 99 -22.38 -5.70 35.25
CA SER A 99 -22.35 -4.64 36.26
C SER A 99 -23.40 -4.90 37.33
N ASN A 100 -23.03 -4.70 38.59
CA ASN A 100 -23.96 -4.69 39.71
C ASN A 100 -24.71 -3.36 39.84
N ASN A 101 -24.30 -2.35 39.05
CA ASN A 101 -24.86 -1.01 39.05
C ASN A 101 -25.53 -0.78 37.70
N THR A 102 -26.70 -1.38 37.49
CA THR A 102 -27.52 -1.24 36.27
C THR A 102 -28.81 -0.45 36.50
N SER A 103 -29.12 -0.09 37.75
CA SER A 103 -30.30 0.69 38.08
C SER A 103 -30.18 2.14 37.56
N SER A 104 -31.29 2.66 37.03
CA SER A 104 -31.46 4.06 36.68
C SER A 104 -31.81 4.85 37.94
N SER A 105 -30.81 5.19 38.76
CA SER A 105 -31.02 6.22 39.79
C SER A 105 -31.29 7.57 39.10
N PRO A 106 -32.28 8.37 39.52
CA PRO A 106 -32.57 9.67 38.92
C PRO A 106 -31.40 10.68 38.98
N SER A 107 -30.33 10.38 39.74
CA SER A 107 -29.09 11.17 39.80
C SER A 107 -27.96 10.67 38.88
N ASN A 108 -28.04 9.45 38.32
CA ASN A 108 -26.97 8.77 37.56
C ASN A 108 -27.46 8.17 36.21
N SER A 109 -28.69 8.48 35.75
CA SER A 109 -29.32 7.74 34.65
C SER A 109 -28.86 8.11 33.24
N SER A 110 -27.88 9.01 33.07
CA SER A 110 -27.38 9.45 31.75
C SER A 110 -25.93 9.07 31.44
N GLU A 111 -25.16 8.62 32.42
CA GLU A 111 -23.76 8.24 32.20
C GLU A 111 -23.65 6.78 31.73
N PRO A 112 -22.92 6.49 30.63
CA PRO A 112 -22.73 5.12 30.15
C PRO A 112 -21.94 4.28 31.16
N HIS A 113 -21.92 2.96 31.00
CA HIS A 113 -21.11 2.10 31.88
C HIS A 113 -19.63 2.22 31.54
N PHE A 114 -19.30 2.20 30.26
CA PHE A 114 -17.94 2.36 29.74
C PHE A 114 -17.96 2.92 28.31
N SER A 115 -16.80 3.25 27.78
CA SER A 115 -16.61 3.67 26.39
C SER A 115 -15.48 2.91 25.70
N LEU A 116 -15.54 2.88 24.37
CA LEU A 116 -14.56 2.26 23.48
C LEU A 116 -13.87 3.35 22.66
N ALA A 117 -12.53 3.37 22.66
CA ALA A 117 -11.72 4.25 21.84
C ALA A 117 -10.69 3.46 21.02
N PHE A 118 -10.50 3.85 19.76
CA PHE A 118 -9.70 3.09 18.79
C PHE A 118 -8.50 3.88 18.32
N ALA A 119 -7.31 3.27 18.31
CA ALA A 119 -6.11 3.90 17.77
C ALA A 119 -5.34 2.96 16.85
N GLU A 120 -4.75 3.49 15.78
CA GLU A 120 -3.77 2.78 14.97
C GLU A 120 -2.35 2.94 15.53
N SER A 121 -2.00 4.15 15.99
CA SER A 121 -0.68 4.45 16.55
C SER A 121 -0.64 4.28 18.06
N PRO A 122 0.46 3.74 18.63
CA PRO A 122 0.68 3.75 20.08
C PRO A 122 0.71 5.18 20.67
N ALA A 123 1.04 6.20 19.88
CA ALA A 123 1.07 7.59 20.34
C ALA A 123 -0.31 8.18 20.64
N PHE A 124 -1.38 7.53 20.16
CA PHE A 124 -2.76 8.00 20.31
C PHE A 124 -3.64 7.02 21.11
N VAL A 125 -3.03 6.12 21.88
CA VAL A 125 -3.76 5.24 22.81
C VAL A 125 -4.22 6.06 24.01
N ARG A 126 -5.51 6.40 24.01
CA ARG A 126 -6.17 7.23 25.04
C ARG A 126 -7.67 6.95 25.09
N GLU A 127 -8.40 7.69 25.90
CA GLU A 127 -9.84 7.58 26.13
C GLU A 127 -10.72 8.14 25.00
N ILE A 128 -10.12 8.60 23.90
CA ILE A 128 -10.80 9.01 22.65
C ILE A 128 -10.10 8.38 21.45
N SER A 129 -10.87 8.13 20.38
CA SER A 129 -10.36 7.46 19.19
C SER A 129 -9.48 8.37 18.33
N ASP A 130 -8.68 7.76 17.47
CA ASP A 130 -8.08 8.41 16.30
C ASP A 130 -9.15 9.05 15.43
N ASP A 131 -8.77 10.12 14.76
CA ASP A 131 -9.71 10.94 14.02
C ASP A 131 -9.91 10.41 12.60
N THR A 132 -11.17 10.44 12.18
CA THR A 132 -11.56 10.10 10.81
C THR A 132 -11.94 11.33 10.02
N GLY A 133 -11.89 12.51 10.64
CA GLY A 133 -11.99 13.84 10.05
C GLY A 133 -11.04 14.79 10.80
N ALA A 134 -10.32 15.64 10.08
CA ALA A 134 -9.23 16.42 10.67
C ALA A 134 -9.72 17.62 11.51
N THR A 135 -9.30 17.69 12.78
CA THR A 135 -9.53 18.85 13.67
C THR A 135 -8.27 19.20 14.47
N PRO A 136 -7.94 20.49 14.70
CA PRO A 136 -6.76 20.87 15.48
C PRO A 136 -6.72 20.32 16.91
N THR A 137 -7.90 20.01 17.46
CA THR A 137 -8.08 19.43 18.80
C THR A 137 -7.81 17.94 18.86
N GLN A 138 -7.64 17.27 17.72
CA GLN A 138 -7.44 15.82 17.59
C GLN A 138 -8.47 15.03 18.41
N ASP A 139 -9.74 15.38 18.29
CA ASP A 139 -10.84 14.84 19.08
C ASP A 139 -12.15 14.70 18.29
N TYR A 140 -12.05 14.63 16.97
CA TYR A 140 -13.19 14.56 16.06
C TYR A 140 -14.09 13.36 16.36
N ASP A 141 -13.50 12.17 16.54
CA ASP A 141 -14.23 10.91 16.64
C ASP A 141 -14.74 10.61 18.06
N LYS A 142 -14.10 11.17 19.10
CA LYS A 142 -14.39 10.85 20.51
C LYS A 142 -14.39 9.33 20.78
N ALA A 143 -15.07 8.88 21.83
CA ALA A 143 -15.24 7.47 22.16
C ALA A 143 -16.69 7.00 21.94
N LEU A 144 -16.88 5.72 21.69
CA LEU A 144 -18.18 5.08 21.56
C LEU A 144 -18.68 4.61 22.94
N SER A 145 -19.72 5.25 23.45
CA SER A 145 -20.34 4.91 24.74
C SER A 145 -21.12 3.58 24.69
N VAL A 146 -21.04 2.82 25.77
CA VAL A 146 -21.76 1.56 25.97
C VAL A 146 -22.53 1.59 27.28
N THR A 147 -23.83 1.32 27.22
CA THR A 147 -24.71 1.24 28.38
C THR A 147 -25.28 -0.16 28.51
N ILE A 148 -25.11 -0.78 29.67
CA ILE A 148 -25.68 -2.09 30.00
C ILE A 148 -27.17 -1.88 30.34
N PRO A 149 -28.11 -2.56 29.65
CA PRO A 149 -29.53 -2.44 29.94
C PRO A 149 -29.87 -2.91 31.37
N ALA A 150 -30.86 -2.26 32.00
CA ALA A 150 -31.33 -2.65 33.33
C ALA A 150 -31.86 -4.10 33.39
N SER A 151 -32.34 -4.63 32.27
CA SER A 151 -32.77 -6.02 32.11
C SER A 151 -31.63 -7.05 32.24
N SER A 152 -30.37 -6.61 32.18
CA SER A 152 -29.17 -7.44 32.31
C SER A 152 -28.54 -7.32 33.71
N SER A 153 -29.34 -7.03 34.74
CA SER A 153 -28.87 -6.92 36.13
C SER A 153 -28.45 -8.26 36.75
N THR A 154 -28.94 -9.38 36.23
CA THR A 154 -28.69 -10.73 36.76
C THR A 154 -28.02 -11.67 35.77
N THR A 155 -27.75 -11.22 34.54
CA THR A 155 -27.08 -12.00 33.49
C THR A 155 -26.10 -11.12 32.71
N PRO A 156 -24.95 -11.67 32.26
CA PRO A 156 -24.00 -10.94 31.42
C PRO A 156 -24.70 -10.35 30.18
N TYR A 157 -24.43 -9.09 29.88
CA TYR A 157 -24.91 -8.41 28.69
C TYR A 157 -23.97 -8.70 27.51
N ALA A 158 -24.49 -9.37 26.49
CA ALA A 158 -23.80 -9.56 25.22
C ALA A 158 -23.85 -8.25 24.41
N TYR A 159 -22.75 -7.52 24.38
CA TYR A 159 -22.60 -6.33 23.55
C TYR A 159 -22.07 -6.70 22.17
N THR A 160 -22.71 -6.17 21.13
CA THR A 160 -22.19 -6.14 19.76
C THR A 160 -22.18 -4.70 19.29
N MET A 161 -21.03 -4.28 18.73
CA MET A 161 -20.87 -2.93 18.21
C MET A 161 -21.88 -2.67 17.07
N PRO A 162 -22.59 -1.52 17.07
CA PRO A 162 -23.52 -1.19 15.99
C PRO A 162 -22.81 -1.18 14.63
N LYS A 163 -23.47 -1.69 13.59
CA LYS A 163 -22.87 -1.85 12.25
C LYS A 163 -22.42 -0.50 11.68
N GLU A 164 -23.18 0.57 11.90
CA GLU A 164 -22.83 1.91 11.46
C GLU A 164 -21.59 2.48 12.17
N ARG A 165 -21.24 1.95 13.35
CA ARG A 165 -20.02 2.31 14.09
C ARG A 165 -18.82 1.42 13.74
N PHE A 166 -18.91 0.69 12.63
CA PHE A 166 -17.81 -0.09 12.08
C PHE A 166 -16.48 0.68 12.10
N ARG A 167 -15.39 0.00 12.49
CA ARG A 167 -14.05 0.57 12.50
C ARG A 167 -13.19 -0.16 11.47
N GLY A 168 -12.81 0.56 10.42
CA GLY A 168 -12.14 -0.04 9.27
C GLY A 168 -10.70 -0.48 9.52
N GLY A 169 -10.02 0.14 10.49
CA GLY A 169 -8.68 -0.25 10.93
C GLY A 169 -8.40 0.29 12.33
N PHE A 170 -7.77 -0.54 13.18
CA PHE A 170 -7.21 -0.15 14.47
C PHE A 170 -6.21 -1.21 14.94
N LYS A 171 -5.22 -0.79 15.72
CA LYS A 171 -4.31 -1.70 16.44
C LYS A 171 -4.68 -1.81 17.91
N TYR A 172 -5.12 -0.70 18.49
CA TYR A 172 -5.41 -0.58 19.91
C TYR A 172 -6.88 -0.30 20.17
N LEU A 173 -7.39 -0.91 21.25
CA LEU A 173 -8.71 -0.65 21.80
C LEU A 173 -8.56 -0.23 23.26
N THR A 174 -8.99 0.98 23.60
CA THR A 174 -9.09 1.47 24.96
C THR A 174 -10.51 1.31 25.48
N LEU A 175 -10.67 0.65 26.62
CA LEU A 175 -11.89 0.62 27.41
C LEU A 175 -11.73 1.55 28.62
N HIS A 176 -12.64 2.50 28.79
CA HIS A 176 -12.67 3.41 29.94
C HIS A 176 -14.01 3.30 30.66
N ALA A 177 -13.99 3.01 31.96
CA ALA A 177 -15.17 2.76 32.76
C ALA A 177 -15.63 4.01 33.51
N PHE A 178 -16.93 4.32 33.43
CA PHE A 178 -17.57 5.36 34.24
C PHE A 178 -18.34 4.74 35.43
N ARG A 179 -18.73 3.47 35.31
CA ARG A 179 -19.36 2.67 36.36
C ARG A 179 -18.58 1.38 36.55
N SER A 180 -18.73 0.74 37.70
CA SER A 180 -18.13 -0.58 37.95
C SER A 180 -18.61 -1.59 36.91
N VAL A 181 -17.68 -2.22 36.20
CA VAL A 181 -17.98 -3.19 35.12
C VAL A 181 -16.92 -4.27 35.06
N THR A 182 -17.35 -5.50 34.78
CA THR A 182 -16.48 -6.61 34.37
C THR A 182 -16.72 -6.91 32.89
N ILE A 183 -15.65 -7.01 32.09
CA ILE A 183 -15.71 -7.24 30.65
C ILE A 183 -14.90 -8.49 30.30
N THR A 184 -15.50 -9.39 29.54
CA THR A 184 -14.91 -10.67 29.10
C THR A 184 -15.24 -10.95 27.63
N SER A 185 -14.64 -12.00 27.06
CA SER A 185 -14.91 -12.47 25.68
C SER A 185 -14.77 -11.36 24.63
N ILE A 186 -13.75 -10.52 24.76
CA ILE A 186 -13.51 -9.38 23.89
C ILE A 186 -12.96 -9.89 22.55
N ILE A 187 -13.74 -9.74 21.49
CA ILE A 187 -13.39 -10.21 20.15
C ILE A 187 -13.64 -9.13 19.10
N CYS A 188 -12.83 -9.14 18.05
CA CYS A 188 -13.06 -8.39 16.82
C CYS A 188 -13.45 -9.37 15.70
N HIS A 189 -14.63 -9.19 15.12
CA HIS A 189 -15.03 -9.86 13.88
C HIS A 189 -14.49 -9.07 12.69
N LEU A 190 -13.52 -9.65 11.98
CA LEU A 190 -12.86 -9.01 10.85
C LEU A 190 -13.84 -8.81 9.70
N ALA A 191 -13.78 -7.64 9.07
CA ALA A 191 -14.60 -7.32 7.90
C ALA A 191 -13.78 -7.10 6.62
N TYR A 192 -12.50 -6.75 6.71
CA TYR A 192 -11.67 -6.60 5.53
C TYR A 192 -11.51 -7.94 4.80
N SER A 193 -11.22 -7.86 3.50
CA SER A 193 -11.14 -8.99 2.56
C SER A 193 -12.24 -10.04 2.81
N PRO A 194 -13.53 -9.68 2.64
CA PRO A 194 -14.65 -10.53 3.06
C PRO A 194 -14.71 -11.86 2.31
N SER A 195 -14.12 -11.94 1.11
CA SER A 195 -14.07 -13.14 0.28
C SER A 195 -12.99 -14.15 0.71
N GLN A 196 -12.16 -13.84 1.71
CA GLN A 196 -11.20 -14.78 2.30
C GLN A 196 -11.72 -15.33 3.65
N PRO A 197 -12.20 -16.59 3.70
CA PRO A 197 -12.66 -17.20 4.96
C PRO A 197 -11.53 -17.36 5.98
N ASN A 198 -10.33 -17.72 5.49
CA ASN A 198 -9.08 -17.70 6.25
C ASN A 198 -8.19 -16.57 5.69
N PRO A 199 -8.10 -15.42 6.39
CA PRO A 199 -7.32 -14.27 5.93
C PRO A 199 -5.82 -14.50 5.80
N SER A 200 -5.25 -15.52 6.47
CA SER A 200 -3.81 -15.83 6.40
C SER A 200 -3.42 -16.63 5.15
N LEU A 201 -4.37 -17.06 4.32
CA LEU A 201 -4.08 -17.77 3.07
C LEU A 201 -3.80 -16.76 1.96
N TRP A 202 -2.52 -16.44 1.77
CA TRP A 202 -2.03 -15.58 0.70
C TRP A 202 -1.60 -16.42 -0.51
N ALA A 203 -1.89 -15.90 -1.71
CA ALA A 203 -1.60 -16.59 -2.97
C ALA A 203 -0.17 -16.36 -3.45
N GLY A 204 0.49 -15.33 -2.95
CA GLY A 204 1.88 -15.04 -3.28
C GLY A 204 2.76 -14.79 -2.07
N HIS A 205 4.06 -14.70 -2.37
CA HIS A 205 5.12 -14.53 -1.38
C HIS A 205 6.34 -13.86 -2.02
N PHE A 206 7.19 -13.33 -1.15
CA PHE A 206 8.57 -12.97 -1.43
C PHE A 206 9.43 -13.38 -0.25
N HIS A 207 10.66 -13.79 -0.48
CA HIS A 207 11.60 -14.06 0.59
C HIS A 207 13.05 -13.88 0.14
N THR A 208 13.87 -13.29 0.99
CA THR A 208 15.32 -13.29 0.87
C THR A 208 15.94 -13.58 2.24
N PRO A 209 16.86 -14.56 2.33
CA PRO A 209 17.57 -14.83 3.59
C PRO A 209 18.65 -13.77 3.91
N ASP A 210 19.01 -12.92 2.95
CA ASP A 210 20.07 -11.92 3.13
C ASP A 210 19.59 -10.67 3.87
N ASP A 211 18.28 -10.41 3.86
CA ASP A 211 17.68 -9.17 4.37
C ASP A 211 16.24 -9.39 4.89
N ASP A 212 16.13 -9.67 6.18
CA ASP A 212 14.84 -9.83 6.89
C ASP A 212 13.92 -8.62 6.69
N LEU A 213 14.47 -7.41 6.66
CA LEU A 213 13.68 -6.19 6.53
C LEU A 213 12.97 -6.13 5.17
N LEU A 214 13.62 -6.51 4.07
CA LEU A 214 12.95 -6.54 2.76
C LEU A 214 11.80 -7.55 2.72
N THR A 215 11.96 -8.70 3.39
CA THR A 215 10.88 -9.68 3.53
C THR A 215 9.71 -9.09 4.34
N ARG A 216 9.98 -8.43 5.48
CA ARG A 216 8.97 -7.71 6.27
C ARG A 216 8.25 -6.63 5.47
N ILE A 217 8.99 -5.85 4.67
CA ILE A 217 8.45 -4.78 3.83
C ILE A 217 7.46 -5.33 2.81
N TRP A 218 7.80 -6.43 2.12
CA TRP A 218 6.92 -7.04 1.15
C TRP A 218 5.59 -7.47 1.78
N HIS A 219 5.67 -8.16 2.93
CA HIS A 219 4.49 -8.68 3.63
C HIS A 219 3.65 -7.58 4.28
N ALA A 220 4.28 -6.52 4.78
CA ALA A 220 3.57 -5.33 5.27
C ALA A 220 2.79 -4.66 4.14
N GLY A 221 3.32 -4.63 2.91
CA GLY A 221 2.62 -4.13 1.73
C GLY A 221 1.38 -4.95 1.41
N VAL A 222 1.49 -6.29 1.38
CA VAL A 222 0.34 -7.18 1.16
C VAL A 222 -0.70 -7.06 2.27
N PHE A 223 -0.27 -7.03 3.54
CA PHE A 223 -1.20 -6.88 4.66
C PHE A 223 -1.92 -5.53 4.64
N THR A 224 -1.21 -4.45 4.30
CA THR A 224 -1.82 -3.11 4.11
C THR A 224 -2.92 -3.17 3.05
N ALA A 225 -2.62 -3.70 1.85
CA ALA A 225 -3.61 -3.87 0.79
C ALA A 225 -4.81 -4.72 1.25
N GLN A 226 -4.56 -5.83 1.96
CA GLN A 226 -5.61 -6.70 2.47
C GLN A 226 -6.55 -5.99 3.45
N THR A 227 -6.01 -5.20 4.38
CA THR A 227 -6.82 -4.43 5.35
C THR A 227 -7.65 -3.34 4.69
N ASN A 228 -7.28 -2.93 3.47
CA ASN A 228 -7.96 -1.92 2.67
C ASN A 228 -8.97 -2.51 1.66
N ILE A 229 -9.14 -3.84 1.59
CA ILE A 229 -10.23 -4.47 0.84
C ILE A 229 -11.49 -4.42 1.72
N ALA A 230 -12.43 -3.55 1.38
CA ALA A 230 -13.59 -3.27 2.21
C ALA A 230 -14.89 -3.87 1.66
N PRO A 231 -15.84 -4.30 2.52
CA PRO A 231 -17.20 -4.61 2.10
C PRO A 231 -17.94 -3.37 1.53
N PRO A 232 -18.87 -3.55 0.59
CA PRO A 232 -19.47 -2.45 -0.19
C PRO A 232 -20.19 -1.38 0.65
N ASN A 233 -20.74 -1.74 1.81
CA ASN A 233 -21.56 -0.85 2.65
C ASN A 233 -20.82 -0.37 3.91
N THR A 234 -19.51 -0.21 3.83
CA THR A 234 -18.66 0.20 4.95
C THR A 234 -17.86 1.48 4.68
N SER A 235 -18.29 2.28 3.71
CA SER A 235 -17.65 3.56 3.42
C SER A 235 -18.09 4.65 4.38
N ARG A 236 -17.32 5.75 4.41
CA ARG A 236 -17.63 6.95 5.18
C ARG A 236 -18.93 7.59 4.76
N TRP A 237 -19.81 7.82 5.73
CA TRP A 237 -20.99 8.67 5.55
C TRP A 237 -20.59 10.14 5.40
N LEU A 238 -21.21 10.83 4.42
CA LEU A 238 -21.01 12.26 4.19
C LEU A 238 -22.35 13.03 4.14
N PRO A 239 -22.48 14.24 4.74
CA PRO A 239 -21.47 14.95 5.53
C PRO A 239 -21.07 14.14 6.77
N GLN A 240 -19.80 14.25 7.15
CA GLN A 240 -19.25 13.41 8.20
C GLN A 240 -19.92 13.69 9.55
N VAL A 241 -20.20 12.63 10.29
CA VAL A 241 -20.78 12.71 11.63
C VAL A 241 -19.87 13.58 12.52
N LYS A 242 -20.45 14.40 13.40
CA LYS A 242 -19.68 15.26 14.30
C LYS A 242 -20.43 15.47 15.63
N PRO A 243 -19.87 15.07 16.79
CA PRO A 243 -18.67 14.24 16.93
C PRO A 243 -18.92 12.78 16.50
N GLY A 244 -17.85 12.07 16.13
CA GLY A 244 -17.89 10.63 15.82
C GLY A 244 -17.78 10.28 14.34
N TRP A 245 -17.94 9.00 14.05
CA TRP A 245 -17.90 8.45 12.69
C TRP A 245 -19.12 7.57 12.41
N ALA A 246 -19.46 7.41 11.13
CA ALA A 246 -20.39 6.39 10.68
C ALA A 246 -19.90 5.80 9.35
N TYR A 247 -19.72 4.48 9.32
CA TYR A 247 -19.23 3.71 8.17
C TYR A 247 -20.32 2.78 7.64
N ASN A 248 -21.34 3.39 7.04
CA ASN A 248 -22.53 2.72 6.49
C ASN A 248 -22.93 3.26 5.10
N ALA A 249 -22.06 4.01 4.43
CA ALA A 249 -22.30 4.44 3.05
C ALA A 249 -21.87 3.36 2.05
N THR A 250 -22.53 3.35 0.89
CA THR A 250 -22.22 2.44 -0.22
C THR A 250 -21.05 2.97 -1.06
N LEU A 251 -20.04 2.13 -1.29
CA LEU A 251 -18.81 2.45 -2.01
C LEU A 251 -19.01 2.67 -3.51
N GLY A 252 -20.05 2.08 -4.09
CA GLY A 252 -20.27 2.05 -5.54
C GLY A 252 -21.10 0.83 -5.92
N VAL A 253 -20.60 0.03 -6.87
CA VAL A 253 -21.21 -1.26 -7.21
C VAL A 253 -21.17 -2.25 -6.02
N GLU A 254 -21.98 -3.30 -6.07
CA GLU A 254 -22.10 -4.28 -4.98
C GLU A 254 -20.97 -5.32 -5.05
N GLY A 255 -19.89 -5.09 -4.30
CA GLY A 255 -18.78 -6.03 -4.15
C GLY A 255 -17.68 -5.51 -3.22
N PRO A 256 -16.75 -6.37 -2.78
CA PRO A 256 -15.58 -5.91 -2.04
C PRO A 256 -14.70 -5.03 -2.93
N MET A 257 -14.13 -3.96 -2.38
CA MET A 257 -13.32 -3.01 -3.15
C MET A 257 -12.01 -2.69 -2.46
N LEU A 258 -10.95 -2.57 -3.25
CA LEU A 258 -9.68 -2.00 -2.78
C LEU A 258 -9.83 -0.49 -2.61
N LEU A 259 -9.54 0.01 -1.41
CA LEU A 259 -9.67 1.41 -1.04
C LEU A 259 -8.31 2.06 -0.79
N ASP A 260 -8.31 3.38 -0.55
CA ASP A 260 -7.14 4.13 -0.10
C ASP A 260 -6.63 3.69 1.26
N GLY A 261 -7.47 3.64 2.29
CA GLY A 261 -7.03 3.36 3.65
C GLY A 261 -8.09 2.69 4.52
N ALA A 262 -7.62 2.05 5.59
CA ALA A 262 -8.46 1.28 6.49
C ALA A 262 -9.25 2.20 7.42
N LYS A 263 -8.59 3.18 8.06
CA LYS A 263 -9.21 4.09 9.01
C LYS A 263 -10.08 5.13 8.31
N ARG A 264 -9.48 6.12 7.65
CA ARG A 264 -10.15 7.35 7.16
C ARG A 264 -10.34 7.35 5.64
N ASP A 265 -11.21 8.23 5.14
CA ASP A 265 -11.75 8.29 3.78
C ASP A 265 -12.52 7.04 3.34
N ARG A 266 -11.85 5.88 3.29
CA ARG A 266 -12.43 4.59 2.91
C ARG A 266 -13.18 4.68 1.58
N ALA A 267 -12.46 5.05 0.53
CA ALA A 267 -13.02 5.18 -0.81
C ALA A 267 -12.05 4.66 -1.89
N VAL A 268 -12.60 4.40 -3.08
CA VAL A 268 -11.77 4.10 -4.24
C VAL A 268 -11.07 5.38 -4.68
N TRP A 269 -9.74 5.36 -4.68
CA TRP A 269 -8.90 6.43 -5.19
C TRP A 269 -8.00 5.87 -6.30
N PRO A 270 -8.16 6.31 -7.56
CA PRO A 270 -7.37 5.83 -8.69
C PRO A 270 -5.84 5.86 -8.50
N GLY A 271 -5.29 6.89 -7.86
CA GLY A 271 -3.86 6.95 -7.54
C GLY A 271 -3.39 5.75 -6.72
N ASP A 272 -4.17 5.35 -5.70
CA ASP A 272 -3.92 4.15 -4.89
C ASP A 272 -4.02 2.87 -5.72
N LEU A 273 -5.01 2.74 -6.60
CA LEU A 273 -5.15 1.58 -7.49
C LEU A 273 -3.91 1.37 -8.38
N GLY A 274 -3.27 2.47 -8.80
CA GLY A 274 -2.07 2.45 -9.63
C GLY A 274 -0.86 1.77 -8.98
N ILE A 275 -0.83 1.64 -7.65
CA ILE A 275 0.23 0.98 -6.88
C ILE A 275 -0.33 -0.28 -6.20
N ALA A 276 -1.37 -0.12 -5.39
CA ALA A 276 -1.90 -1.17 -4.55
C ALA A 276 -2.67 -2.24 -5.31
N GLY A 277 -3.19 -1.93 -6.50
CA GLY A 277 -3.85 -2.94 -7.34
C GLY A 277 -2.89 -4.08 -7.66
N THR A 278 -1.67 -3.75 -8.10
CA THR A 278 -0.62 -4.75 -8.36
C THR A 278 -0.19 -5.47 -7.08
N THR A 279 -0.04 -4.77 -5.95
CA THR A 279 0.21 -5.40 -4.64
C THR A 279 -0.86 -6.43 -4.28
N ALA A 280 -2.14 -6.08 -4.46
CA ALA A 280 -3.26 -6.97 -4.16
C ALA A 280 -3.23 -8.22 -5.05
N TYR A 281 -2.90 -8.09 -6.34
CA TYR A 281 -2.76 -9.24 -7.24
C TYR A 281 -1.64 -10.17 -6.78
N LEU A 282 -0.47 -9.59 -6.50
CA LEU A 282 0.72 -10.34 -6.12
C LEU A 282 0.56 -11.10 -4.80
N GLY A 283 -0.05 -10.47 -3.80
CA GLY A 283 -0.20 -11.08 -2.47
C GLY A 283 -1.45 -11.94 -2.31
N LEU A 284 -2.60 -11.47 -2.81
CA LEU A 284 -3.91 -11.98 -2.43
C LEU A 284 -4.62 -12.76 -3.54
N GLY A 285 -4.08 -12.79 -4.76
CA GLY A 285 -4.63 -13.56 -5.88
C GLY A 285 -6.08 -13.17 -6.17
N ASP A 286 -6.98 -14.15 -6.21
CA ASP A 286 -8.41 -13.99 -6.53
C ASP A 286 -9.09 -12.89 -5.71
N ALA A 287 -8.84 -12.81 -4.40
CA ALA A 287 -9.43 -11.78 -3.54
C ALA A 287 -8.92 -10.38 -3.90
N GLY A 288 -7.65 -10.27 -4.30
CA GLY A 288 -7.06 -9.03 -4.79
C GLY A 288 -7.67 -8.62 -6.14
N LEU A 289 -7.77 -9.56 -7.09
CA LEU A 289 -8.34 -9.33 -8.42
C LEU A 289 -9.81 -8.90 -8.33
N GLU A 290 -10.62 -9.60 -7.53
CA GLU A 290 -12.02 -9.25 -7.26
C GLU A 290 -12.15 -7.82 -6.72
N SER A 291 -11.30 -7.45 -5.76
CA SER A 291 -11.35 -6.13 -5.14
C SER A 291 -11.04 -4.99 -6.11
N VAL A 292 -10.16 -5.21 -7.09
CA VAL A 292 -9.86 -4.20 -8.12
C VAL A 292 -10.90 -4.20 -9.22
N PHE A 293 -11.48 -5.35 -9.58
CA PHE A 293 -12.60 -5.42 -10.52
C PHE A 293 -13.72 -4.48 -10.09
N PHE A 294 -14.21 -4.60 -8.85
CA PHE A 294 -15.31 -3.77 -8.36
C PHE A 294 -14.91 -2.29 -8.19
N ALA A 295 -13.65 -2.01 -7.85
CA ALA A 295 -13.15 -0.64 -7.82
C ALA A 295 -13.18 0.01 -9.21
N LEU A 296 -12.71 -0.69 -10.26
CA LEU A 296 -12.75 -0.23 -11.65
C LEU A 296 -14.19 -0.10 -12.17
N ASP A 297 -15.06 -1.07 -11.88
CA ASP A 297 -16.46 -1.02 -12.29
C ASP A 297 -17.20 0.16 -11.66
N THR A 298 -16.83 0.55 -10.43
CA THR A 298 -17.33 1.78 -9.83
C THR A 298 -16.86 3.02 -10.60
N MET A 299 -15.60 3.07 -11.04
CA MET A 299 -15.10 4.19 -11.85
C MET A 299 -15.83 4.26 -13.21
N PHE A 300 -16.13 3.12 -13.82
CA PHE A 300 -16.88 3.05 -15.07
C PHE A 300 -18.36 3.44 -14.92
N LEU A 301 -19.02 3.01 -13.84
CA LEU A 301 -20.39 3.40 -13.52
C LEU A 301 -20.56 4.93 -13.51
N TYR A 302 -19.51 5.63 -13.09
CA TYR A 302 -19.48 7.08 -12.95
C TYR A 302 -18.68 7.80 -14.03
N GLN A 303 -18.24 7.09 -15.08
CA GLN A 303 -17.53 7.71 -16.20
C GLN A 303 -18.46 8.69 -16.93
N ASN A 304 -17.92 9.86 -17.29
CA ASN A 304 -18.68 10.85 -18.01
C ASN A 304 -18.96 10.40 -19.45
N ALA A 305 -20.21 10.07 -19.76
CA ALA A 305 -20.60 9.51 -21.06
C ALA A 305 -20.32 10.43 -22.26
N SER A 306 -20.30 11.76 -22.08
CA SER A 306 -20.07 12.72 -23.17
C SER A 306 -18.59 13.00 -23.43
N THR A 307 -17.78 13.01 -22.38
CA THR A 307 -16.36 13.42 -22.45
C THR A 307 -15.38 12.26 -22.29
N GLY A 308 -15.85 11.08 -21.90
CA GLY A 308 -15.01 9.91 -21.57
C GLY A 308 -14.18 10.06 -20.29
N GLN A 309 -14.26 11.20 -19.59
CA GLN A 309 -13.48 11.46 -18.37
C GLN A 309 -13.90 10.50 -17.26
N LEU A 310 -12.91 9.94 -16.56
CA LEU A 310 -13.11 9.05 -15.40
C LEU A 310 -13.08 9.86 -14.10
N PRO A 311 -13.78 9.41 -13.06
CA PRO A 311 -13.82 10.08 -11.75
C PRO A 311 -12.44 10.33 -11.13
N PHE A 312 -12.32 11.44 -10.37
CA PHE A 312 -11.17 11.67 -9.50
C PHE A 312 -11.13 10.70 -8.31
N ALA A 313 -12.29 10.37 -7.76
CA ALA A 313 -12.43 9.53 -6.57
C ALA A 313 -13.80 8.86 -6.55
N GLY A 314 -13.97 7.86 -5.70
CA GLY A 314 -15.25 7.21 -5.44
C GLY A 314 -16.31 8.13 -4.81
N PRO A 315 -17.59 7.71 -4.85
CA PRO A 315 -18.74 8.56 -4.55
C PRO A 315 -18.82 9.07 -3.09
N THR A 316 -18.11 8.44 -2.17
CA THR A 316 -18.17 8.69 -0.72
C THR A 316 -17.06 9.62 -0.22
N THR A 317 -16.46 10.39 -1.12
CA THR A 317 -15.43 11.38 -0.80
C THR A 317 -15.97 12.82 -0.84
N GLY A 318 -15.35 13.70 -0.05
CA GLY A 318 -15.65 15.13 -0.12
C GLY A 318 -15.29 15.73 -1.48
N SER A 319 -14.26 15.19 -2.15
CA SER A 319 -13.87 15.55 -3.51
C SER A 319 -14.97 15.25 -4.51
N TRP A 320 -15.51 14.03 -4.48
CA TRP A 320 -16.64 13.64 -5.33
C TRP A 320 -17.87 14.51 -5.12
N ARG A 321 -18.32 14.71 -3.87
CA ARG A 321 -19.53 15.50 -3.57
C ARG A 321 -19.44 16.96 -4.02
N ARG A 322 -18.23 17.49 -4.16
CA ARG A 322 -17.97 18.85 -4.67
C ARG A 322 -17.78 18.90 -6.19
N GLY A 323 -17.87 17.77 -6.88
CA GLY A 323 -17.61 17.67 -8.32
C GLY A 323 -16.15 17.91 -8.70
N ALA A 324 -15.21 17.65 -7.78
CA ALA A 324 -13.79 17.78 -8.08
C ALA A 324 -13.36 16.74 -9.12
N LYS A 325 -12.54 17.18 -10.08
CA LYS A 325 -11.98 16.37 -11.15
C LYS A 325 -10.46 16.42 -11.11
N SER A 326 -9.84 15.45 -11.77
CA SER A 326 -8.38 15.31 -11.83
C SER A 326 -7.97 14.63 -13.12
N ASP A 327 -7.11 15.30 -13.89
CA ASP A 327 -6.57 14.73 -15.13
C ASP A 327 -5.56 13.60 -14.84
N THR A 328 -4.82 13.68 -13.72
CA THR A 328 -3.86 12.64 -13.33
C THR A 328 -4.55 11.37 -12.85
N TYR A 329 -5.62 11.48 -12.05
CA TYR A 329 -6.37 10.31 -11.57
C TYR A 329 -7.23 9.67 -12.67
N HIS A 330 -7.63 10.44 -13.68
CA HIS A 330 -8.17 9.89 -14.91
C HIS A 330 -7.17 8.91 -15.57
N ALA A 331 -5.91 9.34 -15.74
CA ALA A 331 -4.87 8.50 -16.32
C ALA A 331 -4.52 7.28 -15.43
N TRP A 332 -4.47 7.45 -14.10
CA TRP A 332 -4.28 6.33 -13.17
C TRP A 332 -5.32 5.23 -13.31
N THR A 333 -6.59 5.59 -13.54
CA THR A 333 -7.66 4.61 -13.77
C THR A 333 -7.38 3.77 -15.02
N LEU A 334 -6.95 4.40 -16.12
CA LEU A 334 -6.62 3.69 -17.37
C LEU A 334 -5.40 2.77 -17.22
N ILE A 335 -4.40 3.18 -16.44
CA ILE A 335 -3.25 2.35 -16.10
C ILE A 335 -3.71 1.13 -15.27
N ALA A 336 -4.60 1.34 -14.30
CA ALA A 336 -5.20 0.26 -13.53
C ALA A 336 -6.03 -0.70 -14.40
N CYS A 337 -6.73 -0.21 -15.43
CA CYS A 337 -7.42 -1.06 -16.41
C CYS A 337 -6.46 -1.97 -17.18
N PHE A 338 -5.33 -1.42 -17.66
CA PHE A 338 -4.29 -2.21 -18.30
C PHE A 338 -3.75 -3.30 -17.37
N ASN A 339 -3.38 -2.92 -16.14
CA ASN A 339 -2.86 -3.86 -15.15
C ASN A 339 -3.88 -4.97 -14.85
N TYR A 340 -5.16 -4.63 -14.64
CA TYR A 340 -6.21 -5.64 -14.44
C TYR A 340 -6.33 -6.60 -15.63
N ALA A 341 -6.34 -6.08 -16.85
CA ALA A 341 -6.46 -6.89 -18.06
C ALA A 341 -5.31 -7.90 -18.22
N ILE A 342 -4.05 -7.48 -18.02
CA ILE A 342 -2.90 -8.38 -18.23
C ILE A 342 -2.76 -9.45 -17.13
N PHE A 343 -3.19 -9.15 -15.89
CA PHE A 343 -3.17 -10.11 -14.79
C PHE A 343 -4.32 -11.11 -14.84
N THR A 344 -5.49 -10.70 -15.35
CA THR A 344 -6.65 -11.60 -15.46
C THR A 344 -6.69 -12.38 -16.75
N ARG A 345 -6.23 -11.78 -17.85
CA ARG A 345 -6.46 -12.24 -19.22
C ARG A 345 -7.95 -12.56 -19.46
N ASP A 346 -8.82 -11.73 -18.91
CA ASP A 346 -10.28 -11.86 -19.05
C ASP A 346 -10.77 -11.16 -20.32
N GLU A 347 -10.92 -11.93 -21.39
CA GLU A 347 -11.39 -11.44 -22.68
C GLU A 347 -12.78 -10.83 -22.59
N ALA A 348 -13.69 -11.43 -21.82
CA ALA A 348 -15.05 -10.94 -21.67
C ALA A 348 -15.08 -9.59 -20.96
N TRP A 349 -14.22 -9.39 -19.96
CA TRP A 349 -14.07 -8.09 -19.30
C TRP A 349 -13.51 -7.04 -20.26
N VAL A 350 -12.46 -7.36 -21.01
CA VAL A 350 -11.87 -6.43 -21.98
C VAL A 350 -12.89 -6.06 -23.05
N ASP A 351 -13.62 -7.03 -23.60
CA ASP A 351 -14.69 -6.81 -24.57
C ASP A 351 -15.80 -5.92 -24.00
N GLY A 352 -16.28 -6.26 -22.80
CA GLY A 352 -17.38 -5.53 -22.13
C GLY A 352 -17.02 -4.12 -21.66
N ARG A 353 -15.73 -3.82 -21.44
CA ARG A 353 -15.24 -2.51 -21.01
C ARG A 353 -14.47 -1.75 -22.09
N TRP A 354 -14.32 -2.31 -23.30
CA TRP A 354 -13.55 -1.68 -24.38
C TRP A 354 -14.08 -0.29 -24.75
N GLY A 355 -15.40 -0.12 -24.79
CA GLY A 355 -16.04 1.18 -25.03
C GLY A 355 -15.67 2.24 -23.98
N ASN A 356 -15.62 1.85 -22.71
CA ASN A 356 -15.21 2.74 -21.62
C ASN A 356 -13.73 3.11 -21.70
N ILE A 357 -12.87 2.11 -21.96
CA ILE A 357 -11.41 2.30 -22.12
C ILE A 357 -11.11 3.23 -23.29
N THR A 358 -11.73 2.98 -24.46
CA THR A 358 -11.54 3.81 -25.66
C THR A 358 -12.07 5.23 -25.48
N ALA A 359 -13.18 5.42 -24.77
CA ALA A 359 -13.68 6.76 -24.42
C ALA A 359 -12.70 7.52 -23.52
N GLY A 360 -12.08 6.84 -22.54
CA GLY A 360 -11.06 7.40 -21.68
C GLY A 360 -9.77 7.75 -22.44
N ALA A 361 -9.24 6.83 -23.25
CA ALA A 361 -8.08 7.13 -24.10
C ALA A 361 -8.36 8.31 -25.04
N SER A 362 -9.57 8.39 -25.60
CA SER A 362 -9.99 9.52 -26.45
C SER A 362 -10.03 10.86 -25.70
N HIS A 363 -10.27 10.85 -24.39
CA HIS A 363 -10.18 12.05 -23.56
C HIS A 363 -8.74 12.58 -23.51
N ILE A 364 -7.76 11.70 -23.29
CA ILE A 364 -6.33 12.05 -23.34
C ILE A 364 -5.93 12.57 -24.72
N LEU A 365 -6.33 11.89 -25.80
CA LEU A 365 -5.99 12.30 -27.17
C LEU A 365 -6.52 13.72 -27.48
N ARG A 366 -7.77 14.01 -27.12
CA ARG A 366 -8.33 15.36 -27.30
C ARG A 366 -7.55 16.42 -26.53
N ALA A 367 -7.10 16.12 -25.31
CA ALA A 367 -6.30 17.05 -24.53
C ALA A 367 -4.93 17.33 -25.18
N ILE A 368 -4.29 16.30 -25.75
CA ILE A 368 -3.05 16.46 -26.51
C ILE A 368 -3.28 17.27 -27.80
N ASP A 369 -4.36 17.01 -28.53
CA ASP A 369 -4.65 17.70 -29.79
C ASP A 369 -5.04 19.17 -29.59
N ALA A 370 -5.71 19.49 -28.47
CA ALA A 370 -6.07 20.86 -28.11
C ALA A 370 -4.84 21.76 -27.85
N SER A 371 -3.66 21.19 -27.61
CA SER A 371 -2.42 21.91 -27.31
C SER A 371 -1.79 22.67 -28.48
N SER A 372 -2.51 22.87 -29.59
CA SER A 372 -2.07 23.67 -30.76
C SER A 372 -0.69 23.26 -31.31
N GLY A 373 -0.38 21.96 -31.28
CA GLY A 373 0.85 21.41 -31.84
C GLY A 373 2.01 21.21 -30.87
N ILE A 374 1.87 21.59 -29.59
CA ILE A 374 2.90 21.32 -28.56
C ILE A 374 3.12 19.82 -28.37
N GLY A 375 2.05 19.01 -28.42
CA GLY A 375 2.13 17.56 -28.28
C GLY A 375 2.13 17.07 -26.83
N LEU A 376 1.80 17.94 -25.88
CA LEU A 376 1.53 17.62 -24.47
C LEU A 376 0.10 18.01 -24.13
N ALA A 377 -0.54 17.28 -23.21
CA ALA A 377 -1.81 17.67 -22.64
C ALA A 377 -1.60 18.80 -21.62
N GLU A 378 -2.40 19.86 -21.72
CA GLU A 378 -2.50 20.87 -20.67
C GLU A 378 -3.35 20.31 -19.51
N GLN A 379 -2.85 20.43 -18.28
CA GLN A 379 -3.59 20.05 -17.08
C GLN A 379 -4.58 21.15 -16.71
N VAL A 380 -5.86 20.89 -16.92
CA VAL A 380 -6.95 21.83 -16.62
C VAL A 380 -7.57 21.49 -15.27
N GLU A 381 -7.77 20.20 -14.98
CA GLU A 381 -8.34 19.71 -13.73
C GLU A 381 -7.19 19.36 -12.77
N THR A 382 -6.74 20.35 -12.00
CA THR A 382 -5.47 20.32 -11.27
C THR A 382 -5.48 19.58 -9.93
N ASN A 383 -6.60 18.93 -9.54
CA ASN A 383 -6.60 18.17 -8.28
C ASN A 383 -5.71 16.93 -8.40
N ASP A 384 -5.00 16.59 -7.32
CA ASP A 384 -4.04 15.49 -7.28
C ASP A 384 -3.85 15.02 -5.82
N TRP A 385 -2.82 14.22 -5.53
CA TRP A 385 -2.44 13.62 -4.22
C TRP A 385 -2.09 14.65 -3.12
N ALA A 386 -2.53 15.90 -3.27
CA ALA A 386 -2.26 17.07 -2.46
C ALA A 386 -0.85 17.64 -2.58
N ARG A 387 -0.26 17.53 -3.77
CA ARG A 387 0.87 18.35 -4.24
C ARG A 387 0.49 19.79 -4.55
N LEU A 388 1.41 20.74 -4.32
CA LEU A 388 1.33 22.16 -4.63
C LEU A 388 1.81 22.35 -6.07
N GLY A 389 1.32 23.38 -6.74
CA GLY A 389 1.51 23.53 -8.19
C GLY A 389 0.57 22.62 -8.97
N GLY A 390 0.99 22.20 -10.17
CA GLY A 390 0.10 21.66 -11.21
C GLY A 390 -0.29 22.72 -12.24
N GLY A 391 -1.17 22.36 -13.17
CA GLY A 391 -1.53 23.18 -14.32
C GLY A 391 -0.47 23.17 -15.42
N GLY A 392 -0.76 23.85 -16.54
CA GLY A 392 0.12 23.91 -17.71
C GLY A 392 0.41 22.52 -18.30
N TYR A 393 1.50 22.37 -19.04
CA TYR A 393 1.98 21.08 -19.52
C TYR A 393 2.69 20.30 -18.40
N ASN A 394 1.90 19.88 -17.40
CA ASN A 394 2.39 19.25 -16.20
C ASN A 394 3.15 17.93 -16.47
N SER A 395 4.30 17.79 -15.82
CA SER A 395 5.23 16.68 -15.96
C SER A 395 4.67 15.34 -15.46
N ALA A 396 3.91 15.33 -14.35
CA ALA A 396 3.28 14.10 -13.85
C ALA A 396 2.12 13.67 -14.74
N LEU A 397 1.23 14.59 -15.13
CA LEU A 397 0.12 14.31 -16.05
C LEU A 397 0.61 13.70 -17.36
N ASN A 398 1.58 14.35 -18.00
CA ASN A 398 2.03 13.88 -19.31
C ASN A 398 2.80 12.56 -19.21
N ALA A 399 3.52 12.30 -18.11
CA ALA A 399 4.11 10.98 -17.86
C ALA A 399 3.06 9.88 -17.70
N LEU A 400 1.96 10.16 -16.99
CA LEU A 400 0.84 9.23 -16.84
C LEU A 400 0.10 9.02 -18.17
N ASN A 401 -0.17 10.08 -18.93
CA ASN A 401 -0.81 9.98 -20.24
C ASN A 401 0.02 9.16 -21.23
N TYR A 402 1.35 9.38 -21.25
CA TYR A 402 2.27 8.55 -22.04
C TYR A 402 2.12 7.08 -21.69
N HIS A 403 2.22 6.75 -20.39
CA HIS A 403 2.16 5.35 -19.96
C HIS A 403 0.79 4.73 -20.23
N ALA A 404 -0.31 5.45 -19.97
CA ALA A 404 -1.66 4.98 -20.29
C ALA A 404 -1.80 4.66 -21.79
N LEU A 405 -1.38 5.57 -22.67
CA LEU A 405 -1.45 5.36 -24.13
C LEU A 405 -0.55 4.20 -24.59
N SER A 406 0.69 4.10 -24.10
CA SER A 406 1.61 3.01 -24.46
C SER A 406 1.10 1.64 -23.98
N SER A 407 0.63 1.56 -22.74
CA SER A 407 0.14 0.32 -22.15
C SER A 407 -1.16 -0.15 -22.80
N LEU A 408 -2.11 0.77 -23.01
CA LEU A 408 -3.35 0.46 -23.73
C LEU A 408 -3.10 0.12 -25.20
N ALA A 409 -2.14 0.76 -25.87
CA ALA A 409 -1.74 0.38 -27.23
C ALA A 409 -1.20 -1.04 -27.29
N SER A 410 -0.38 -1.42 -26.30
CA SER A 410 0.14 -2.78 -26.18
C SER A 410 -0.97 -3.80 -25.96
N LEU A 411 -1.92 -3.53 -25.05
CA LEU A 411 -3.08 -4.40 -24.85
C LEU A 411 -3.96 -4.50 -26.10
N ALA A 412 -4.18 -3.36 -26.78
CA ALA A 412 -4.95 -3.31 -28.02
C ALA A 412 -4.31 -4.17 -29.11
N ALA A 413 -2.98 -4.11 -29.25
CA ALA A 413 -2.24 -4.94 -30.21
C ALA A 413 -2.34 -6.43 -29.85
N ASP A 414 -2.13 -6.78 -28.58
CA ASP A 414 -2.13 -8.18 -28.14
C ASP A 414 -3.52 -8.84 -28.24
N THR A 415 -4.59 -8.05 -28.22
CA THR A 415 -5.99 -8.53 -28.24
C THR A 415 -6.72 -8.18 -29.54
N ALA A 416 -5.99 -7.75 -30.57
CA ALA A 416 -6.55 -7.43 -31.88
C ALA A 416 -6.97 -8.70 -32.63
N THR A 417 -8.09 -8.59 -33.34
CA THR A 417 -8.58 -9.61 -34.27
C THR A 417 -9.05 -8.93 -35.55
N ASP A 418 -9.21 -9.68 -36.63
CA ASP A 418 -9.77 -9.15 -37.88
C ASP A 418 -11.22 -8.63 -37.72
N SER A 419 -11.88 -8.99 -36.62
CA SER A 419 -13.27 -8.63 -36.31
C SER A 419 -13.41 -7.41 -35.38
N ASN A 420 -12.33 -6.81 -34.89
CA ASN A 420 -12.37 -5.68 -33.96
C ASN A 420 -11.48 -4.49 -34.40
N ASP A 421 -11.67 -3.33 -33.80
CA ASP A 421 -10.96 -2.09 -34.15
C ASP A 421 -9.61 -1.92 -33.41
N ARG A 422 -9.19 -2.92 -32.62
CA ARG A 422 -8.09 -2.74 -31.65
C ARG A 422 -6.74 -2.54 -32.31
N GLY A 423 -6.47 -3.16 -33.45
CA GLY A 423 -5.22 -2.94 -34.20
C GLY A 423 -5.05 -1.50 -34.68
N GLU A 424 -6.14 -0.84 -35.10
CA GLU A 424 -6.12 0.57 -35.48
C GLU A 424 -5.89 1.47 -34.26
N ARG A 425 -6.57 1.16 -33.14
CA ARG A 425 -6.36 1.86 -31.85
C ARG A 425 -4.92 1.73 -31.37
N ALA A 426 -4.34 0.53 -31.45
CA ALA A 426 -2.95 0.28 -31.08
C ALA A 426 -1.99 1.19 -31.85
N THR A 427 -2.17 1.29 -33.17
CA THR A 427 -1.36 2.16 -34.03
C THR A 427 -1.51 3.63 -33.64
N THR A 428 -2.75 4.08 -33.46
CA THR A 428 -3.07 5.48 -33.12
C THR A 428 -2.47 5.88 -31.77
N TRP A 429 -2.68 5.05 -30.74
CA TRP A 429 -2.21 5.33 -29.39
C TRP A 429 -0.68 5.23 -29.28
N THR A 430 -0.04 4.30 -30.01
CA THR A 430 1.43 4.23 -30.12
C THR A 430 2.01 5.51 -30.72
N ALA A 431 1.42 6.00 -31.82
CA ALA A 431 1.87 7.24 -32.46
C ALA A 431 1.71 8.46 -31.55
N ALA A 432 0.57 8.56 -30.84
CA ALA A 432 0.32 9.62 -29.88
C ALA A 432 1.33 9.59 -28.70
N ALA A 433 1.61 8.41 -28.15
CA ALA A 433 2.60 8.25 -27.08
C ALA A 433 4.01 8.65 -27.55
N ALA A 434 4.42 8.27 -28.76
CA ALA A 434 5.72 8.65 -29.32
C ALA A 434 5.86 10.18 -29.51
N LYS A 435 4.80 10.83 -30.01
CA LYS A 435 4.74 12.29 -30.14
C LYS A 435 4.85 12.96 -28.76
N LEU A 436 4.09 12.46 -27.77
CA LEU A 436 4.11 12.97 -26.41
C LEU A 436 5.51 12.86 -25.80
N LYS A 437 6.16 11.68 -25.87
CA LYS A 437 7.53 11.49 -25.34
C LYS A 437 8.53 12.46 -25.94
N THR A 438 8.42 12.73 -27.24
CA THR A 438 9.28 13.70 -27.93
C THR A 438 9.05 15.11 -27.37
N ALA A 439 7.80 15.54 -27.29
CA ALA A 439 7.43 16.85 -26.75
C ALA A 439 7.82 17.01 -25.27
N TYR A 440 7.67 15.95 -24.47
CA TYR A 440 8.00 15.94 -23.04
C TYR A 440 9.47 16.30 -22.81
N ASN A 441 10.38 15.69 -23.57
CA ASN A 441 11.80 15.98 -23.47
C ASN A 441 12.17 17.35 -24.04
N ALA A 442 11.47 17.82 -25.07
CA ALA A 442 11.72 19.13 -25.64
C ALA A 442 11.28 20.28 -24.71
N VAL A 443 10.14 20.13 -24.04
CA VAL A 443 9.52 21.20 -23.24
C VAL A 443 9.99 21.20 -21.79
N LEU A 444 10.13 20.02 -21.16
CA LEU A 444 10.26 19.92 -19.71
C LEU A 444 11.67 19.58 -19.23
N TRP A 445 12.52 18.98 -20.05
CA TRP A 445 13.85 18.55 -19.62
C TRP A 445 14.77 19.74 -19.38
N ASP A 446 15.34 19.82 -18.19
CA ASP A 446 16.45 20.72 -17.89
C ASP A 446 17.77 19.95 -17.77
N ALA A 447 18.67 20.17 -18.74
CA ALA A 447 19.96 19.49 -18.77
C ALA A 447 20.86 19.88 -17.58
N SER A 448 20.81 21.12 -17.12
CA SER A 448 21.65 21.62 -16.03
C SER A 448 21.27 21.03 -14.66
N ALA A 449 19.97 20.83 -14.43
CA ALA A 449 19.43 20.20 -13.25
C ALA A 449 19.39 18.67 -13.37
N SER A 450 19.57 18.12 -14.57
CA SER A 450 19.36 16.70 -14.92
C SER A 450 17.99 16.20 -14.47
N ARG A 451 16.96 17.06 -14.63
CA ARG A 451 15.60 16.85 -14.13
C ARG A 451 14.59 17.50 -15.07
N TYR A 452 13.38 16.97 -15.08
CA TYR A 452 12.20 17.59 -15.68
C TYR A 452 11.61 18.64 -14.74
N ARG A 453 11.26 19.79 -15.30
CA ARG A 453 10.53 20.87 -14.63
C ARG A 453 9.07 20.45 -14.41
N ASP A 454 8.37 21.11 -13.49
CA ASP A 454 6.98 20.77 -13.19
C ASP A 454 6.06 21.05 -14.38
N ASN A 455 6.19 22.23 -14.99
CA ASN A 455 5.54 22.67 -16.22
C ASN A 455 6.30 23.89 -16.79
N GLU A 456 5.82 24.44 -17.91
CA GLU A 456 6.40 25.56 -18.66
C GLU A 456 6.15 26.94 -18.04
N THR A 457 5.28 27.06 -17.02
CA THR A 457 5.00 28.35 -16.38
C THR A 457 6.23 28.87 -15.62
N ALA A 458 6.29 30.17 -15.33
CA ALA A 458 7.42 30.75 -14.60
C ALA A 458 7.67 30.10 -13.23
N ALA A 459 6.61 29.73 -12.51
CA ALA A 459 6.73 29.04 -11.23
C ALA A 459 7.08 27.56 -11.41
N GLY A 460 6.42 26.85 -12.33
CA GLY A 460 6.69 25.43 -12.56
C GLY A 460 8.05 25.18 -13.19
N ALA A 461 8.60 26.14 -13.94
CA ALA A 461 9.96 26.05 -14.44
C ALA A 461 10.98 26.00 -13.29
N LEU A 462 10.70 26.63 -12.14
CA LEU A 462 11.61 26.62 -10.99
C LEU A 462 11.39 25.42 -10.05
N LEU A 463 10.35 24.62 -10.28
CA LEU A 463 10.02 23.45 -9.49
C LEU A 463 10.46 22.18 -10.22
N PHE A 464 11.25 21.34 -9.56
CA PHE A 464 11.63 20.00 -10.04
C PHE A 464 10.97 18.96 -9.12
N PRO A 465 9.71 18.57 -9.40
CA PRO A 465 8.93 17.77 -8.48
C PRO A 465 9.45 16.33 -8.44
N GLN A 466 9.26 15.65 -7.30
CA GLN A 466 9.62 14.23 -7.18
C GLN A 466 8.72 13.38 -8.08
N ASP A 467 7.40 13.64 -8.09
CA ASP A 467 6.42 12.84 -8.83
C ASP A 467 6.70 12.79 -10.34
N GLY A 468 6.76 13.93 -11.03
CA GLY A 468 6.95 13.99 -12.47
C GLY A 468 8.28 13.39 -12.91
N ASN A 469 9.34 13.58 -12.10
CA ASN A 469 10.66 13.01 -12.38
C ASN A 469 10.71 11.49 -12.15
N ALA A 470 10.10 11.00 -11.07
CA ALA A 470 10.02 9.57 -10.78
C ALA A 470 9.14 8.85 -11.81
N LEU A 471 7.98 9.40 -12.17
CA LEU A 471 7.09 8.87 -13.21
C LEU A 471 7.77 8.85 -14.58
N ALA A 472 8.45 9.93 -14.97
CA ALA A 472 9.18 9.98 -16.23
C ALA A 472 10.25 8.90 -16.33
N LEU A 473 10.94 8.62 -15.23
CA LEU A 473 11.96 7.59 -15.20
C LEU A 473 11.34 6.18 -15.16
N GLN A 474 10.34 5.93 -14.30
CA GLN A 474 9.63 4.64 -14.21
C GLN A 474 9.01 4.23 -15.56
N TYR A 475 8.39 5.18 -16.26
CA TYR A 475 7.72 4.92 -17.54
C TYR A 475 8.64 5.11 -18.75
N ASN A 476 9.95 5.23 -18.54
CA ASN A 476 10.94 5.29 -19.62
C ASN A 476 10.68 6.44 -20.62
N LEU A 477 10.37 7.64 -20.12
CA LEU A 477 10.29 8.87 -20.93
C LEU A 477 11.66 9.44 -21.28
N THR A 478 12.72 9.02 -20.60
CA THR A 478 14.10 9.39 -20.96
C THR A 478 14.48 8.90 -22.36
N THR A 479 15.40 9.60 -22.99
CA THR A 479 15.86 9.36 -24.37
C THR A 479 17.14 8.53 -24.44
N SER A 480 17.85 8.34 -23.32
CA SER A 480 19.07 7.53 -23.26
C SER A 480 19.31 6.93 -21.87
N PRO A 481 20.08 5.83 -21.76
CA PRO A 481 20.52 5.29 -20.47
C PRO A 481 21.30 6.30 -19.61
N ALA A 482 22.09 7.18 -20.25
CA ALA A 482 22.82 8.24 -19.55
C ALA A 482 21.86 9.26 -18.91
N GLN A 483 20.84 9.70 -19.64
CA GLN A 483 19.79 10.57 -19.09
C GLN A 483 19.06 9.89 -17.93
N ALA A 484 18.65 8.64 -18.09
CA ALA A 484 18.00 7.84 -17.04
C ALA A 484 18.88 7.73 -15.78
N SER A 485 20.17 7.41 -15.94
CA SER A 485 21.12 7.32 -14.82
C SER A 485 21.31 8.65 -14.10
N SER A 486 21.40 9.76 -14.86
CA SER A 486 21.55 11.12 -14.31
C SER A 486 20.30 11.58 -13.55
N LEU A 487 19.11 11.29 -14.07
CA LEU A 487 17.83 11.59 -13.42
C LEU A 487 17.65 10.76 -12.14
N SER A 488 17.96 9.46 -12.21
CA SER A 488 18.00 8.57 -11.05
C SER A 488 18.94 9.11 -9.97
N ALA A 489 20.11 9.66 -10.34
CA ALA A 489 21.04 10.25 -9.37
C ALA A 489 20.53 11.59 -8.82
N ALA A 490 19.85 12.37 -9.66
CA ALA A 490 19.30 13.68 -9.31
C ALA A 490 18.23 13.62 -8.22
N LEU A 491 17.42 12.55 -8.20
CA LEU A 491 16.34 12.33 -7.22
C LEU A 491 16.86 12.17 -5.79
N LEU A 492 18.07 11.62 -5.61
CA LEU A 492 18.70 11.45 -4.29
C LEU A 492 18.91 12.78 -3.55
N ARG A 493 18.91 13.91 -4.25
CA ARG A 493 19.06 15.25 -3.64
C ARG A 493 17.89 15.62 -2.73
N ASN A 494 16.75 14.96 -2.88
CA ASN A 494 15.59 15.19 -2.02
C ASN A 494 15.66 14.33 -0.74
N TRP A 495 16.63 13.41 -0.61
CA TRP A 495 16.65 12.44 0.48
C TRP A 495 17.19 13.03 1.77
N ASN A 496 16.52 12.72 2.87
CA ASN A 496 17.04 12.89 4.21
C ASN A 496 17.32 11.54 4.89
N ALA A 497 17.41 11.52 6.22
CA ALA A 497 17.64 10.30 6.99
C ALA A 497 16.54 9.23 6.82
N ILE A 498 15.30 9.63 6.51
CA ILE A 498 14.11 8.77 6.44
C ILE A 498 13.67 8.54 5.00
N GLY A 499 13.74 9.54 4.13
CA GLY A 499 13.27 9.40 2.77
C GLY A 499 13.31 10.70 1.96
N PRO A 500 12.74 10.68 0.75
CA PRO A 500 12.66 11.84 -0.12
C PRO A 500 11.64 12.84 0.43
N VAL A 501 12.09 14.07 0.72
CA VAL A 501 11.20 15.19 1.02
C VAL A 501 10.70 15.78 -0.29
N THR A 502 9.39 15.69 -0.54
CA THR A 502 8.76 16.08 -1.81
C THR A 502 8.84 17.60 -2.02
N PRO A 503 9.50 18.10 -3.09
CA PRO A 503 9.54 19.54 -3.39
C PRO A 503 8.16 20.17 -3.60
N GLU A 504 7.26 19.42 -4.23
CA GLU A 504 5.87 19.79 -4.52
C GLU A 504 4.95 19.61 -3.31
N LEU A 505 5.44 19.16 -2.16
CA LEU A 505 4.70 19.23 -0.89
C LEU A 505 5.73 19.36 0.23
N PRO A 506 6.20 20.58 0.52
CA PRO A 506 7.28 20.80 1.48
C PRO A 506 7.01 20.18 2.86
N ASP A 507 8.09 19.83 3.57
CA ASP A 507 8.07 19.12 4.86
C ASP A 507 7.44 17.73 4.83
N THR A 508 7.20 17.13 3.66
CA THR A 508 6.49 15.85 3.58
C THR A 508 7.34 14.79 2.90
N ILE A 509 7.33 13.58 3.46
CA ILE A 509 7.74 12.35 2.79
C ILE A 509 6.46 11.64 2.38
N SER A 510 6.27 11.48 1.06
CA SER A 510 5.11 10.79 0.48
C SER A 510 5.51 9.36 0.08
N PRO A 511 5.04 8.32 0.78
CA PRO A 511 5.25 6.92 0.41
C PRO A 511 4.63 6.55 -0.93
N PHE A 512 3.60 7.28 -1.35
CA PHE A 512 3.04 7.16 -2.69
C PHE A 512 4.09 7.52 -3.76
N ILE A 513 4.67 8.71 -3.67
CA ILE A 513 5.68 9.13 -4.64
C ILE A 513 7.01 8.41 -4.45
N SER A 514 7.35 8.05 -3.22
CA SER A 514 8.54 7.23 -2.94
C SER A 514 8.40 5.82 -3.51
N SER A 515 7.19 5.26 -3.58
CA SER A 515 6.93 3.97 -4.26
C SER A 515 7.28 4.04 -5.75
N ILE A 516 6.87 5.13 -6.39
CA ILE A 516 7.19 5.42 -7.80
C ILE A 516 8.70 5.61 -7.97
N GLU A 517 9.36 6.35 -7.08
CA GLU A 517 10.81 6.55 -7.13
C GLU A 517 11.62 5.26 -6.95
N VAL A 518 11.17 4.36 -6.06
CA VAL A 518 11.75 3.00 -5.95
C VAL A 518 11.72 2.30 -7.31
N LEU A 519 10.55 2.23 -7.95
CA LEU A 519 10.38 1.60 -9.27
C LEU A 519 11.21 2.31 -10.35
N ALA A 520 11.33 3.63 -10.26
CA ALA A 520 12.11 4.46 -11.16
C ALA A 520 13.61 4.14 -11.09
N HIS A 521 14.17 3.89 -9.90
CA HIS A 521 15.57 3.47 -9.77
C HIS A 521 15.84 2.13 -10.45
N PHE A 522 14.92 1.16 -10.33
CA PHE A 522 15.03 -0.10 -11.06
C PHE A 522 14.85 0.06 -12.57
N ALA A 523 13.95 0.95 -13.02
CA ALA A 523 13.82 1.29 -14.44
C ALA A 523 15.11 1.90 -15.01
N ALA A 524 15.88 2.61 -14.19
CA ALA A 524 17.21 3.13 -14.53
C ALA A 524 18.35 2.10 -14.41
N ARG A 525 18.04 0.84 -14.06
CA ARG A 525 19.01 -0.21 -13.70
C ARG A 525 19.99 0.25 -12.62
N LYS A 526 19.43 0.83 -11.54
CA LYS A 526 20.15 1.27 -10.34
C LYS A 526 19.57 0.58 -9.09
N PRO A 527 19.60 -0.77 -9.02
CA PRO A 527 18.90 -1.53 -7.99
C PRO A 527 19.33 -1.16 -6.57
N ARG A 528 20.62 -0.88 -6.36
CA ARG A 528 21.14 -0.44 -5.05
C ARG A 528 20.48 0.85 -4.56
N ARG A 529 20.10 1.77 -5.45
CA ARG A 529 19.36 2.98 -5.05
C ARG A 529 17.94 2.63 -4.59
N GLY A 530 17.24 1.78 -5.35
CA GLY A 530 15.90 1.29 -4.99
C GLY A 530 15.88 0.58 -3.64
N LEU A 531 16.79 -0.37 -3.43
CA LEU A 531 16.92 -1.11 -2.16
C LEU A 531 17.26 -0.19 -0.98
N ARG A 532 18.18 0.77 -1.16
CA ARG A 532 18.48 1.76 -0.11
C ARG A 532 17.27 2.62 0.25
N LEU A 533 16.47 3.03 -0.72
CA LEU A 533 15.26 3.80 -0.47
C LEU A 533 14.22 2.97 0.31
N MET A 534 14.02 1.70 -0.08
CA MET A 534 13.16 0.76 0.67
C MET A 534 13.57 0.63 2.13
N ARG A 535 14.84 0.27 2.38
CA ARG A 535 15.40 0.09 3.72
C ARG A 535 15.28 1.36 4.57
N ARG A 536 15.46 2.53 3.96
CA ARG A 536 15.38 3.82 4.66
C ARG A 536 13.95 4.18 5.03
N THR A 537 13.07 4.23 4.04
CA THR A 537 11.71 4.79 4.19
C THR A 537 10.75 3.79 4.80
N TRP A 538 10.71 2.55 4.28
CA TRP A 538 9.83 1.52 4.83
C TRP A 538 10.42 0.85 6.07
N GLY A 539 11.75 0.78 6.19
CA GLY A 539 12.38 0.42 7.47
C GLY A 539 11.95 1.35 8.61
N TYR A 540 11.96 2.67 8.36
CA TYR A 540 11.42 3.62 9.34
C TYR A 540 9.93 3.37 9.64
N MET A 541 9.09 3.10 8.62
CA MET A 541 7.66 2.82 8.83
C MET A 541 7.40 1.59 9.68
N LEU A 542 8.24 0.55 9.57
CA LEU A 542 8.03 -0.69 10.30
C LEU A 542 8.66 -0.69 11.70
N ASP A 543 9.75 0.06 11.90
CA ASP A 543 10.50 0.02 13.15
C ASP A 543 10.26 1.24 14.05
N SER A 544 9.67 2.33 13.53
CA SER A 544 9.39 3.52 14.31
C SER A 544 8.36 3.23 15.42
N PRO A 545 8.59 3.71 16.66
CA PRO A 545 7.66 3.53 17.77
C PRO A 545 6.35 4.31 17.59
N LEU A 546 6.19 5.10 16.53
CA LEU A 546 4.95 5.78 16.18
C LEU A 546 4.02 4.93 15.32
N MET A 547 4.53 3.83 14.75
CA MET A 547 3.86 3.07 13.69
C MET A 547 3.26 1.77 14.20
N THR A 548 2.56 1.04 13.32
CA THR A 548 1.89 -0.22 13.67
C THR A 548 2.85 -1.41 13.74
N GLY A 549 3.96 -1.31 13.01
CA GLY A 549 4.96 -2.36 12.81
C GLY A 549 4.59 -3.42 11.78
N THR A 550 3.37 -3.40 11.24
CA THR A 550 2.84 -4.44 10.34
C THR A 550 2.12 -3.88 9.11
N THR A 551 1.70 -2.61 9.13
CA THR A 551 1.04 -1.91 8.02
C THR A 551 1.80 -0.63 7.65
N LEU A 552 1.48 -0.06 6.48
CA LEU A 552 2.22 1.07 5.92
C LEU A 552 1.40 2.37 6.00
N VAL A 553 2.05 3.42 6.51
CA VAL A 553 1.45 4.73 6.75
C VAL A 553 1.18 5.49 5.46
N GLU A 554 0.14 6.30 5.46
CA GLU A 554 -0.24 7.21 4.39
C GLU A 554 0.88 8.17 3.99
N GLY A 555 1.55 8.76 4.97
CA GLY A 555 2.61 9.72 4.77
C GLY A 555 3.16 10.22 6.08
N MET A 556 4.27 10.95 6.01
CA MET A 556 4.98 11.44 7.20
C MET A 556 5.48 12.86 6.95
N SER A 557 5.70 13.63 8.01
CA SER A 557 6.53 14.83 7.91
C SER A 557 7.99 14.45 7.63
N ALA A 558 8.82 15.41 7.22
CA ALA A 558 10.24 15.19 6.90
C ALA A 558 11.02 14.61 8.10
N ASN A 559 10.57 14.86 9.32
CA ASN A 559 11.14 14.31 10.54
C ASN A 559 10.59 12.92 10.96
N GLY A 560 9.69 12.33 10.16
CA GLY A 560 9.08 11.02 10.42
C GLY A 560 7.85 11.05 11.33
N SER A 561 7.44 12.21 11.84
CA SER A 561 6.23 12.34 12.65
C SER A 561 4.96 12.16 11.81
N LEU A 562 3.85 11.86 12.50
CA LEU A 562 2.53 11.62 11.88
C LEU A 562 1.80 12.91 11.45
N TYR A 563 2.48 14.06 11.45
CA TYR A 563 1.95 15.37 11.02
C TYR A 563 1.95 15.54 9.49
N TYR A 564 1.72 14.45 8.74
CA TYR A 564 1.57 14.45 7.30
C TYR A 564 0.55 15.50 6.86
N ARG A 565 0.95 16.37 5.92
CA ARG A 565 0.09 17.44 5.39
C ARG A 565 -0.53 18.33 6.47
N SER A 566 0.08 18.47 7.63
CA SER A 566 -0.44 19.25 8.76
C SER A 566 -0.86 20.67 8.37
N GLN A 567 -0.02 21.36 7.59
CA GLN A 567 -0.28 22.70 7.06
C GLN A 567 -1.23 22.72 5.85
N ARG A 568 -1.57 21.55 5.30
CA ARG A 568 -2.33 21.39 4.06
C ARG A 568 -3.48 20.39 4.19
N GLY A 569 -4.55 20.87 4.80
CA GLY A 569 -5.84 20.19 4.86
C GLY A 569 -5.97 19.20 6.00
N TYR A 570 -4.88 18.83 6.70
CA TYR A 570 -4.94 17.90 7.84
C TYR A 570 -4.94 18.66 9.18
N ASN A 571 -4.99 20.00 9.16
CA ASN A 571 -5.26 20.84 10.32
C ASN A 571 -4.39 20.56 11.56
N TYR A 572 -3.12 20.16 11.35
CA TYR A 572 -2.21 19.73 12.42
C TYR A 572 -2.74 18.57 13.29
N ASP A 573 -3.60 17.74 12.70
CA ASP A 573 -4.17 16.56 13.32
C ASP A 573 -3.34 15.32 12.96
N ALA A 574 -2.43 14.94 13.84
CA ALA A 574 -1.59 13.77 13.63
C ALA A 574 -2.36 12.44 13.81
N ALA A 575 -3.49 12.45 14.53
CA ALA A 575 -4.35 11.29 14.73
C ALA A 575 -5.20 10.98 13.48
N TYR A 576 -5.35 11.96 12.57
CA TYR A 576 -6.05 11.79 11.31
C TYR A 576 -5.29 10.95 10.28
N THR A 577 -3.95 11.04 10.23
CA THR A 577 -3.09 10.30 9.28
C THR A 577 -3.34 8.80 9.36
N SER A 578 -3.65 8.13 8.24
CA SER A 578 -3.91 6.68 8.22
C SER A 578 -2.62 5.88 8.37
N LEU A 579 -2.58 4.88 9.25
CA LEU A 579 -1.42 3.98 9.38
C LEU A 579 -1.58 2.65 8.62
N SER A 580 -2.66 2.50 7.86
CA SER A 580 -2.75 1.53 6.76
C SER A 580 -3.30 2.24 5.52
N HIS A 581 -2.43 2.45 4.53
CA HIS A 581 -2.77 3.16 3.30
C HIS A 581 -2.14 2.50 2.07
N SER A 582 -2.99 2.22 1.08
CA SER A 582 -2.74 1.40 -0.10
C SER A 582 -1.63 1.94 -0.99
N TRP A 583 -1.59 3.25 -1.22
CA TRP A 583 -0.55 3.86 -2.06
C TRP A 583 0.91 3.69 -1.56
N SER A 584 1.11 3.19 -0.33
CA SER A 584 2.43 3.01 0.27
C SER A 584 3.05 1.64 -0.04
N THR A 585 2.38 0.82 -0.85
CA THR A 585 2.72 -0.61 -1.02
C THR A 585 3.65 -0.93 -2.19
N GLY A 586 4.20 0.08 -2.88
CA GLY A 586 5.05 -0.12 -4.07
C GLY A 586 6.26 -1.05 -3.91
N PRO A 587 6.92 -1.17 -2.74
CA PRO A 587 8.01 -2.14 -2.57
C PRO A 587 7.62 -3.58 -2.83
N THR A 588 6.36 -3.97 -2.56
CA THR A 588 5.87 -5.33 -2.88
C THR A 588 6.03 -5.63 -4.36
N GLN A 589 5.59 -4.70 -5.22
CA GLN A 589 5.78 -4.81 -6.66
C GLN A 589 7.26 -4.79 -7.05
N ALA A 590 8.05 -3.88 -6.50
CA ALA A 590 9.45 -3.74 -6.87
C ALA A 590 10.30 -4.97 -6.51
N LEU A 591 10.08 -5.56 -5.33
CA LEU A 591 10.78 -6.78 -4.90
C LEU A 591 10.42 -7.99 -5.77
N THR A 592 9.15 -8.14 -6.15
CA THR A 592 8.72 -9.23 -7.03
C THR A 592 9.16 -9.01 -8.49
N PHE A 593 8.89 -7.83 -9.05
CA PHE A 593 9.06 -7.58 -10.48
C PHE A 593 10.43 -7.05 -10.89
N LYS A 594 11.19 -6.46 -9.97
CA LYS A 594 12.48 -5.83 -10.29
C LYS A 594 13.65 -6.51 -9.61
N VAL A 595 13.52 -6.89 -8.34
CA VAL A 595 14.60 -7.62 -7.64
C VAL A 595 14.65 -9.07 -8.13
N VAL A 596 13.59 -9.85 -7.90
CA VAL A 596 13.48 -11.21 -8.46
C VAL A 596 13.37 -11.16 -9.99
N GLY A 597 12.72 -10.12 -10.52
CA GLY A 597 12.81 -9.77 -11.93
C GLY A 597 11.78 -10.42 -12.84
N LEU A 598 10.85 -11.23 -12.32
CA LEU A 598 9.78 -11.83 -13.11
C LEU A 598 8.57 -10.90 -13.13
N GLU A 599 8.24 -10.31 -14.28
CA GLU A 599 7.18 -9.30 -14.41
C GLU A 599 6.20 -9.66 -15.53
N VAL A 600 4.89 -9.52 -15.27
CA VAL A 600 3.87 -9.56 -16.32
C VAL A 600 3.85 -8.20 -17.00
N VAL A 601 4.14 -8.16 -18.30
CA VAL A 601 4.34 -6.92 -19.07
C VAL A 601 3.31 -6.70 -20.17
N GLY A 602 2.47 -7.70 -20.44
CA GLY A 602 1.47 -7.65 -21.49
C GLY A 602 0.51 -8.82 -21.42
N TRP A 603 -0.42 -8.89 -22.37
CA TRP A 603 -1.42 -9.96 -22.40
C TRP A 603 -0.75 -11.31 -22.70
N GLY A 604 -0.65 -12.18 -21.70
CA GLY A 604 0.08 -13.45 -21.83
C GLY A 604 1.59 -13.29 -22.02
N ARG A 605 2.14 -12.10 -21.74
CA ARG A 605 3.55 -11.79 -21.92
C ARG A 605 4.23 -11.46 -20.60
N TRP A 606 5.40 -12.06 -20.38
CA TRP A 606 6.23 -11.80 -19.22
C TRP A 606 7.67 -11.44 -19.62
N ARG A 607 8.40 -10.88 -18.67
CA ARG A 607 9.83 -10.58 -18.77
C ARG A 607 10.54 -11.10 -17.54
N PHE A 608 11.77 -11.57 -17.74
CA PHE A 608 12.69 -11.90 -16.66
C PHE A 608 13.96 -11.02 -16.75
N GLU A 609 14.06 -10.03 -15.85
CA GLU A 609 15.19 -9.10 -15.68
C GLU A 609 15.49 -8.96 -14.18
N PRO A 610 16.17 -9.94 -13.54
CA PRO A 610 16.57 -9.83 -12.14
C PRO A 610 17.51 -8.65 -11.92
N GLN A 611 17.28 -7.88 -10.85
CA GLN A 611 18.14 -6.77 -10.44
C GLN A 611 18.44 -6.88 -8.94
N MET A 612 19.24 -7.89 -8.60
CA MET A 612 19.50 -8.32 -7.23
C MET A 612 20.21 -7.28 -6.34
N GLY A 613 20.92 -6.31 -6.94
CA GLY A 613 21.63 -5.28 -6.18
C GLY A 613 22.71 -5.88 -5.27
N ASP A 614 22.48 -5.84 -3.96
CA ASP A 614 23.36 -6.43 -2.94
C ASP A 614 22.87 -7.76 -2.36
N LEU A 615 21.78 -8.33 -2.89
CA LEU A 615 21.24 -9.62 -2.47
C LEU A 615 21.91 -10.77 -3.23
N ARG A 616 22.09 -11.90 -2.55
CA ARG A 616 22.61 -13.14 -3.11
C ARG A 616 21.51 -14.12 -3.45
N ARG A 617 20.41 -14.14 -2.70
CA ARG A 617 19.25 -14.99 -2.98
C ARG A 617 17.95 -14.25 -2.77
N ALA A 618 17.03 -14.38 -3.71
CA ALA A 618 15.65 -13.93 -3.56
C ALA A 618 14.71 -14.87 -4.27
N GLU A 619 13.52 -15.04 -3.72
CA GLU A 619 12.44 -15.79 -4.35
C GLU A 619 11.13 -15.02 -4.25
N ALA A 620 10.28 -15.18 -5.26
CA ALA A 620 8.91 -14.70 -5.22
C ALA A 620 8.01 -15.62 -6.05
N GLY A 621 6.73 -15.67 -5.70
CA GLY A 621 5.72 -16.35 -6.50
C GLY A 621 4.32 -15.82 -6.21
N TRP A 622 3.41 -15.99 -7.17
CA TRP A 622 2.01 -15.55 -7.11
C TRP A 622 1.16 -16.33 -8.11
N ARG A 623 -0.15 -16.06 -8.14
CA ARG A 623 -1.10 -16.65 -9.09
C ARG A 623 -1.81 -15.57 -9.91
N ASP A 624 -2.06 -15.86 -11.19
CA ASP A 624 -2.84 -14.99 -12.07
C ASP A 624 -4.35 -15.29 -12.00
N GLY A 625 -5.17 -14.49 -12.69
CA GLY A 625 -6.63 -14.66 -12.71
C GLY A 625 -7.13 -15.89 -13.49
N LYS A 626 -6.24 -16.67 -14.10
CA LYS A 626 -6.56 -17.98 -14.69
C LYS A 626 -6.12 -19.14 -13.79
N GLY A 627 -5.61 -18.85 -12.59
CA GLY A 627 -5.07 -19.83 -11.65
C GLY A 627 -3.66 -20.32 -12.02
N GLY A 628 -3.00 -19.69 -13.00
CA GLY A 628 -1.65 -20.02 -13.40
C GLY A 628 -0.62 -19.52 -12.39
N GLU A 629 0.35 -20.37 -12.06
CA GLU A 629 1.43 -20.03 -11.13
C GLU A 629 2.58 -19.31 -11.84
N TYR A 630 3.01 -18.21 -11.22
CA TYR A 630 4.25 -17.53 -11.56
C TYR A 630 5.18 -17.64 -10.36
N GLY A 631 6.46 -17.82 -10.62
CA GLY A 631 7.47 -17.74 -9.57
C GLY A 631 8.87 -17.77 -10.11
N ALA A 632 9.81 -17.22 -9.36
CA ALA A 632 11.21 -17.39 -9.63
C ALA A 632 12.03 -17.43 -8.34
N VAL A 633 13.09 -18.23 -8.38
CA VAL A 633 14.16 -18.24 -7.39
C VAL A 633 15.42 -17.79 -8.11
N VAL A 634 16.11 -16.79 -7.58
CA VAL A 634 17.34 -16.23 -8.15
C VAL A 634 18.45 -16.34 -7.13
N VAL A 635 19.61 -16.85 -7.56
CA VAL A 635 20.83 -16.99 -6.77
C VAL A 635 21.99 -16.33 -7.54
N VAL A 636 22.79 -15.53 -6.86
CA VAL A 636 24.01 -14.91 -7.38
C VAL A 636 25.20 -15.43 -6.60
N GLU A 637 26.12 -16.07 -7.29
CA GLU A 637 27.38 -16.59 -6.74
C GLU A 637 28.58 -15.82 -7.30
N GLY A 638 29.60 -15.57 -6.47
CA GLY A 638 30.74 -14.74 -6.88
C GLY A 638 30.35 -13.26 -7.02
N GLY A 639 31.18 -12.45 -7.70
CA GLY A 639 30.89 -11.02 -7.90
C GLY A 639 30.89 -10.16 -6.64
N GLY A 640 31.99 -10.15 -5.88
CA GLY A 640 32.16 -9.29 -4.71
C GLY A 640 31.91 -7.81 -5.01
N ASP A 641 31.58 -7.03 -3.97
CA ASP A 641 31.28 -5.60 -4.05
C ASP A 641 32.30 -4.86 -4.91
N GLY A 642 31.92 -4.54 -6.15
CA GLY A 642 32.63 -3.56 -6.93
C GLY A 642 32.40 -2.18 -6.32
N ASP A 643 33.46 -1.38 -6.25
CA ASP A 643 33.35 0.06 -6.04
C ASP A 643 32.43 0.68 -7.11
N ASP A 644 31.91 1.90 -6.87
CA ASP A 644 30.98 2.64 -7.75
C ASP A 644 31.44 2.76 -9.23
N ASP A 645 32.71 2.43 -9.52
CA ASP A 645 33.35 2.40 -10.85
C ASP A 645 33.27 1.04 -11.60
N GLY A 646 32.52 0.05 -11.09
CA GLY A 646 32.04 -1.08 -11.90
C GLY A 646 33.07 -2.16 -12.27
N GLN A 647 34.23 -2.23 -11.59
CA GLN A 647 35.16 -3.36 -11.72
C GLN A 647 34.85 -4.45 -10.67
N GLY A 648 33.67 -5.08 -10.79
CA GLY A 648 33.32 -6.27 -9.99
C GLY A 648 34.02 -7.53 -10.51
N ARG A 649 34.24 -8.52 -9.63
CA ARG A 649 34.64 -9.87 -10.06
C ARG A 649 33.54 -10.49 -10.91
N GLU A 650 33.89 -11.36 -11.85
CA GLU A 650 32.89 -12.16 -12.59
C GLU A 650 32.12 -13.05 -11.61
N GLY A 651 30.80 -13.06 -11.74
CA GLY A 651 29.88 -13.90 -10.98
C GLY A 651 29.06 -14.81 -11.90
N VAL A 652 28.29 -15.69 -11.26
CA VAL A 652 27.30 -16.57 -11.88
C VAL A 652 25.94 -16.20 -11.33
N LEU A 653 24.95 -16.09 -12.22
CA LEU A 653 23.55 -15.99 -11.84
C LEU A 653 22.87 -17.30 -12.17
N GLU A 654 22.20 -17.92 -11.21
CA GLU A 654 21.32 -19.06 -11.44
C GLU A 654 19.90 -18.68 -11.08
N ALA A 655 18.96 -19.05 -11.94
CA ALA A 655 17.56 -18.84 -11.68
C ALA A 655 16.72 -20.03 -12.13
N GLU A 656 15.66 -20.28 -11.39
CA GLU A 656 14.57 -21.15 -11.82
C GLU A 656 13.33 -20.30 -11.96
N ILE A 657 12.67 -20.38 -13.11
CA ILE A 657 11.48 -19.60 -13.45
C ILE A 657 10.33 -20.58 -13.66
N LEU A 658 9.17 -20.27 -13.11
CA LEU A 658 7.90 -20.91 -13.36
C LEU A 658 6.93 -19.87 -13.92
N THR A 659 6.33 -20.16 -15.06
CA THR A 659 5.25 -19.36 -15.65
C THR A 659 4.16 -20.28 -16.22
N PRO A 660 2.91 -19.82 -16.38
CA PRO A 660 1.84 -20.66 -16.89
C PRO A 660 2.02 -21.03 -18.35
N ASN A 661 1.62 -22.25 -18.73
CA ASN A 661 1.54 -22.66 -20.13
C ASN A 661 0.65 -21.68 -20.95
N GLY A 662 1.00 -21.48 -22.22
CA GLY A 662 0.30 -20.54 -23.10
C GLY A 662 0.61 -19.07 -22.82
N THR A 663 1.65 -18.80 -22.03
CA THR A 663 2.29 -17.49 -21.92
C THR A 663 3.64 -17.53 -22.64
N GLU A 664 4.21 -16.38 -22.93
CA GLU A 664 5.55 -16.27 -23.50
C GLU A 664 6.32 -15.11 -22.87
N GLY A 665 7.65 -15.19 -22.86
CA GLY A 665 8.43 -14.09 -22.33
C GLY A 665 9.85 -14.00 -22.85
N VAL A 666 10.56 -13.00 -22.35
CA VAL A 666 11.92 -12.67 -22.78
C VAL A 666 12.86 -12.62 -21.58
N LEU A 667 14.10 -13.03 -21.81
CA LEU A 667 15.21 -12.86 -20.85
C LEU A 667 15.96 -11.56 -21.16
N GLU A 668 16.05 -10.65 -20.19
CA GLU A 668 16.81 -9.41 -20.30
C GLU A 668 17.84 -9.36 -19.16
N ILE A 669 19.00 -9.97 -19.36
CA ILE A 669 20.08 -10.01 -18.35
C ILE A 669 21.37 -9.43 -18.96
N PRO A 670 21.39 -8.12 -19.25
CA PRO A 670 22.46 -7.50 -20.06
C PRO A 670 23.81 -7.39 -19.35
N TYR A 671 23.87 -7.74 -18.07
CA TYR A 671 25.07 -7.68 -17.24
C TYR A 671 25.81 -9.02 -17.17
N CYS A 672 25.32 -10.07 -17.83
CA CYS A 672 26.02 -11.35 -18.01
C CYS A 672 26.54 -11.47 -19.45
N GLU A 673 27.71 -12.09 -19.62
CA GLU A 673 28.35 -12.24 -20.94
C GLU A 673 27.73 -13.37 -21.75
N VAL A 674 27.35 -14.45 -21.08
CA VAL A 674 26.72 -15.63 -21.70
C VAL A 674 25.51 -16.05 -20.87
N LEU A 675 24.42 -16.41 -21.54
CA LEU A 675 23.22 -16.97 -20.92
C LEU A 675 23.02 -18.40 -21.40
N PHE A 676 22.54 -19.26 -20.51
CA PHE A 676 22.11 -20.62 -20.79
C PHE A 676 20.65 -20.79 -20.34
N VAL A 677 19.88 -21.50 -21.14
CA VAL A 677 18.49 -21.91 -20.86
C VAL A 677 18.44 -23.42 -20.92
N ASP A 678 18.06 -24.05 -19.80
CA ASP A 678 18.02 -25.51 -19.64
C ASP A 678 19.31 -26.25 -20.05
N GLY A 679 20.44 -25.58 -19.84
CA GLY A 679 21.79 -26.09 -20.13
C GLY A 679 22.30 -25.79 -21.54
N GLU A 680 21.48 -25.24 -22.42
CA GLU A 680 21.87 -24.83 -23.77
C GLU A 680 22.15 -23.34 -23.83
N LYS A 681 23.16 -22.94 -24.61
CA LYS A 681 23.47 -21.52 -24.79
C LYS A 681 22.28 -20.79 -25.41
N TRP A 682 21.87 -19.70 -24.79
CA TRP A 682 20.75 -18.89 -25.24
C TRP A 682 21.22 -17.79 -26.19
N ASP A 683 20.72 -17.84 -27.43
CA ASP A 683 21.06 -16.88 -28.49
C ASP A 683 19.95 -15.83 -28.71
N GLY A 684 18.98 -15.74 -27.80
CA GLY A 684 17.85 -14.79 -27.86
C GLY A 684 16.54 -15.41 -28.37
N GLY A 685 15.47 -14.62 -28.34
CA GLY A 685 14.12 -15.05 -28.73
C GLY A 685 13.12 -14.98 -27.58
N ARG A 686 11.99 -15.69 -27.74
CA ARG A 686 10.95 -15.81 -26.72
C ARG A 686 10.96 -17.21 -26.11
N LEU A 687 10.77 -17.26 -24.80
CA LEU A 687 10.56 -18.49 -24.04
C LEU A 687 9.07 -18.76 -23.91
N GLN A 688 8.69 -20.02 -24.08
CA GLN A 688 7.33 -20.45 -23.79
C GLN A 688 7.14 -20.64 -22.28
N GLY A 689 5.90 -20.46 -21.83
CA GLY A 689 5.53 -20.68 -20.46
C GLY A 689 5.81 -22.11 -20.00
N GLY A 690 6.23 -22.26 -18.76
CA GLY A 690 6.65 -23.52 -18.16
C GLY A 690 7.71 -23.30 -17.10
N ARG A 691 8.38 -24.40 -16.72
CA ARG A 691 9.52 -24.36 -15.81
C ARG A 691 10.81 -24.30 -16.62
N THR A 692 11.64 -23.31 -16.34
CA THR A 692 12.89 -23.06 -17.08
C THR A 692 14.01 -22.76 -16.11
N LYS A 693 15.20 -23.33 -16.36
CA LYS A 693 16.42 -22.97 -15.66
C LYS A 693 17.22 -21.98 -16.50
N VAL A 694 17.62 -20.88 -15.87
CA VAL A 694 18.47 -19.85 -16.48
C VAL A 694 19.79 -19.81 -15.73
N ARG A 695 20.90 -19.79 -16.48
CA ARG A 695 22.24 -19.59 -15.91
C ARG A 695 22.98 -18.53 -16.70
N GLY A 696 23.42 -17.47 -16.02
CA GLY A 696 24.29 -16.44 -16.57
C GLY A 696 25.73 -16.62 -16.09
N GLU A 697 26.69 -16.50 -17.00
CA GLU A 697 28.13 -16.50 -16.72
C GLU A 697 28.75 -15.14 -17.05
N GLY A 698 29.88 -14.81 -16.42
CA GLY A 698 30.53 -13.52 -16.58
C GLY A 698 29.69 -12.36 -16.06
N CYS A 699 28.78 -12.62 -15.12
CA CYS A 699 27.86 -11.62 -14.62
C CYS A 699 28.58 -10.58 -13.80
N ARG A 700 28.42 -9.30 -14.18
CA ARG A 700 28.87 -8.15 -13.39
C ARG A 700 27.77 -7.78 -12.40
N VAL A 701 28.15 -7.31 -11.22
CA VAL A 701 27.19 -6.82 -10.21
C VAL A 701 26.35 -5.71 -10.84
N SER A 702 25.02 -5.84 -10.78
CA SER A 702 24.10 -4.81 -11.25
C SER A 702 24.25 -3.58 -10.35
N CYS A 703 25.05 -2.59 -10.79
CA CYS A 703 25.38 -1.38 -10.03
C CYS A 703 24.24 -0.35 -10.05
#